data_AF-A0A3E1K4Y1-F1
#
_entry.id   AF-A0A3E1K4Y1-F1
#
_cell.length_a   1.000
_cell.length_b   1.000
_cell.length_c   1.000
_cell.angle_alpha   90.00
_cell.angle_beta   90.00
_cell.angle_gamma   90.00
#
_symmetry.space_group_name_H-M   'P 1'
#
loop_
_entity.id
_entity.type
_entity.pdbx_description
1 polymer ?
#
loop_
_entity_poly.entity_id
_entity_poly.type
_entity_poly.pdbx_seq_one_letter_code
_entity_poly.pdbx_strand_id
1 'polypeptide(L)'
;MSLSRAKDPSYDHSSGNYMHATGGKACGRAAILPCREQTPPTQSRGPEMKLRSVLLALLLAVVLATVGCERPATSDSDQSGEFSAWDAGLADRARLVEQLPDNAIAYARLPSPWGLAGAPKTSALGKGLDTQANRDAITTLQTRLPEVLAEDMGQLAPILTLLLETLRSPLEFALVGEGPQPLEADLIIEGRFDFETVAELDAAMAELTGQAGLLQLIEPAEGEGPGQILATMFPIFYDFDPDTRRARFLTGMAATAEGLAASYEWQPADESPARGFEERIDASGHGFFLWADMARLGPIMRQGLEDEQLTQFEAMGVFATRQLAMGYGSSGGKAHLAVIAEGSEGRVWDLSLPASGPVDFRSSGEPDFVIGAVLPGNDWLRQMLGSLGEDADMQLAEISDRLETEIGIDLTTVVDTFAGRMMLVDDANGSYLVHDGDGERWTQFWDALSRRFDIEQSSKKIGGAEIHHLVIPGIDISDEIDDLPESNPGLAFLMARSMQAGTHLFWMRENDRILIASVPQVLMARLDHPGDVEVGDWLASAGVDTRHAALFAALHAEDAPRRNYYAYIASLLGMADMLGTEIDAMAFPTARELDLPDAGTIGFGLEYVEGRLGLDLAFENNPGDLFYAGGGSLGGIAVVGVLAAVAVPAYQDYVTRSRLATALAATSEFRNRVATHVAEHGSLPDSEVAAEWTGGIALGPELVSAFWQSEPPGLRLILTGGQGLAQNAKLMLSPTIEDGRLMGWTCSSDAIEDKHLPTSCR
;
A
#
# COMPACT_ATOMS: atom_id res chain seq x y z
N MET A 1 -9.65 -51.71 38.22
CA MET A 1 -8.61 -52.33 39.08
C MET A 1 -7.32 -51.61 38.70
N SER A 2 -6.78 -50.64 39.44
CA SER A 2 -6.28 -50.69 40.83
C SER A 2 -5.33 -51.86 41.07
N LEU A 3 -4.02 -51.58 41.13
CA LEU A 3 -3.20 -51.79 42.32
C LEU A 3 -1.81 -51.12 42.19
N SER A 4 -1.29 -50.63 43.32
CA SER A 4 -0.02 -49.89 43.46
C SER A 4 0.94 -50.56 44.46
N ARG A 5 2.17 -50.00 44.60
CA ARG A 5 3.25 -50.19 45.63
C ARG A 5 4.53 -50.86 45.09
N ALA A 6 5.77 -50.54 45.48
CA ALA A 6 6.40 -49.43 46.27
C ALA A 6 7.96 -49.50 46.00
N LYS A 7 8.94 -48.87 46.70
CA LYS A 7 9.02 -48.14 48.00
C LYS A 7 10.31 -47.28 48.12
N ASP A 8 10.27 -46.27 48.98
CA ASP A 8 11.34 -45.44 49.59
C ASP A 8 12.34 -46.22 50.51
N PRO A 9 13.51 -45.68 51.01
CA PRO A 9 13.63 -44.32 51.60
C PRO A 9 15.00 -43.53 51.62
N SER A 10 14.84 -42.19 51.73
CA SER A 10 15.60 -41.12 52.45
C SER A 10 16.98 -41.30 53.15
N TYR A 11 17.77 -40.20 53.15
CA TYR A 11 18.51 -39.69 54.34
C TYR A 11 18.62 -38.14 54.31
N ASP A 12 18.84 -37.48 55.46
CA ASP A 12 18.55 -36.05 55.75
C ASP A 12 19.67 -35.36 56.59
N HIS A 13 19.55 -34.03 56.81
CA HIS A 13 20.13 -33.16 57.85
C HIS A 13 21.55 -32.54 57.63
N SER A 14 21.87 -31.30 58.09
CA SER A 14 21.05 -30.22 58.72
C SER A 14 21.78 -28.85 58.88
N SER A 15 20.98 -27.80 59.12
CA SER A 15 21.16 -26.70 60.13
C SER A 15 22.25 -25.61 60.03
N GLY A 16 21.84 -24.35 60.27
CA GLY A 16 22.66 -23.23 60.78
C GLY A 16 21.85 -21.92 60.90
N ASN A 17 21.80 -21.27 62.07
CA ASN A 17 20.87 -20.15 62.37
C ASN A 17 21.47 -19.14 63.40
N TYR A 18 20.91 -17.92 63.48
CA TYR A 18 21.03 -16.86 64.52
C TYR A 18 22.20 -15.82 64.59
N MET A 19 21.82 -14.55 64.31
CA MET A 19 21.89 -13.30 65.14
C MET A 19 23.18 -12.51 65.54
N HIS A 20 22.98 -11.17 65.57
CA HIS A 20 23.69 -10.09 66.34
C HIS A 20 25.11 -9.63 65.87
N ALA A 21 25.55 -8.36 65.98
CA ALA A 21 24.91 -7.09 66.43
C ALA A 21 25.69 -5.77 66.07
N THR A 22 24.96 -4.63 66.07
CA THR A 22 25.33 -3.24 66.49
C THR A 22 26.41 -2.32 65.85
N GLY A 23 25.96 -1.10 65.46
CA GLY A 23 26.65 0.21 65.67
C GLY A 23 27.58 0.74 64.55
N GLY A 24 27.70 2.04 64.22
CA GLY A 24 26.93 3.26 64.59
C GLY A 24 27.78 4.56 64.59
N LYS A 25 27.24 5.69 64.06
CA LYS A 25 27.76 7.10 64.10
C LYS A 25 29.02 7.43 63.25
N ALA A 26 29.30 8.67 62.78
CA ALA A 26 28.54 9.93 62.62
C ALA A 26 29.31 10.95 61.69
N CYS A 27 28.71 12.13 61.44
CA CYS A 27 29.23 13.34 60.75
C CYS A 27 30.57 13.89 61.34
N GLY A 28 31.34 14.84 60.76
CA GLY A 28 31.23 15.69 59.54
C GLY A 28 32.00 17.04 59.71
N ARG A 29 32.22 17.83 58.61
CA ARG A 29 32.93 19.15 58.54
C ARG A 29 34.47 19.11 58.75
N ALA A 30 35.34 19.98 58.20
CA ALA A 30 35.17 21.25 57.44
C ALA A 30 36.27 21.53 56.37
N ALA A 31 35.96 22.49 55.49
CA ALA A 31 36.70 23.19 54.41
C ALA A 31 38.26 23.29 54.38
N ILE A 32 38.81 23.36 53.16
CA ILE A 32 39.64 24.44 52.58
C ILE A 32 39.72 24.28 51.03
N LEU A 33 39.68 25.40 50.28
CA LEU A 33 39.82 25.54 48.80
C LEU A 33 41.11 26.35 48.49
N PRO A 34 41.59 26.52 47.22
CA PRO A 34 41.11 26.00 45.93
C PRO A 34 42.20 25.34 45.03
N CYS A 35 41.80 24.65 43.96
CA CYS A 35 42.47 24.71 42.65
C CYS A 35 41.55 24.22 41.51
N ARG A 36 41.91 24.52 40.26
CA ARG A 36 41.00 24.62 39.10
C ARG A 36 41.43 23.67 37.97
N GLU A 37 40.55 22.78 37.52
CA GLU A 37 40.70 22.18 36.16
C GLU A 37 39.39 21.64 35.55
N GLN A 38 38.96 22.33 34.50
CA GLN A 38 38.27 21.90 33.27
C GLN A 38 37.16 20.82 33.31
N THR A 39 35.93 21.27 33.04
CA THR A 39 34.83 20.49 32.46
C THR A 39 35.10 20.14 30.99
N PRO A 40 34.76 18.93 30.49
CA PRO A 40 34.69 18.66 29.05
C PRO A 40 33.46 19.36 28.42
N PRO A 41 33.50 19.72 27.13
CA PRO A 41 32.40 20.41 26.47
C PRO A 41 31.21 19.49 26.21
N THR A 42 30.01 20.06 26.31
CA THR A 42 28.75 19.45 25.90
C THR A 42 28.77 19.12 24.40
N GLN A 43 28.61 17.85 24.05
CA GLN A 43 28.20 17.49 22.69
C GLN A 43 26.77 18.01 22.47
N SER A 44 26.58 18.83 21.44
CA SER A 44 25.28 19.17 20.92
C SER A 44 24.66 17.91 20.29
N ARG A 45 23.69 17.31 20.98
CA ARG A 45 22.79 16.35 20.34
C ARG A 45 22.07 17.06 19.19
N GLY A 46 22.03 16.41 18.02
CA GLY A 46 21.01 16.71 17.02
C GLY A 46 19.62 16.33 17.55
N PRO A 47 18.55 16.51 16.78
CA PRO A 47 17.21 16.12 17.20
C PRO A 47 17.09 14.60 17.30
N GLU A 48 17.42 14.05 18.49
CA GLU A 48 16.98 12.73 18.91
C GLU A 48 15.45 12.77 19.01
N MET A 49 14.77 12.31 17.97
CA MET A 49 13.32 12.07 17.99
C MET A 49 13.04 11.12 19.16
N LYS A 50 12.34 11.59 20.21
CA LYS A 50 12.21 10.80 21.45
C LYS A 50 11.51 9.48 21.14
N LEU A 51 11.93 8.42 21.84
CA LEU A 51 11.38 7.06 21.67
C LEU A 51 9.85 7.01 21.74
N ARG A 52 9.25 7.89 22.57
CA ARG A 52 7.79 8.05 22.67
C ARG A 52 7.15 8.51 21.36
N SER A 53 7.73 9.49 20.66
CA SER A 53 7.20 10.01 19.39
C SER A 53 7.27 8.97 18.27
N VAL A 54 8.36 8.20 18.22
CA VAL A 54 8.52 7.08 17.26
C VAL A 54 7.49 5.98 17.53
N LEU A 55 7.27 5.65 18.81
CA LEU A 55 6.24 4.68 19.21
C LEU A 55 4.83 5.20 18.90
N LEU A 56 4.51 6.48 19.19
CA LEU A 56 3.22 7.09 18.90
C LEU A 56 2.90 7.06 17.40
N ALA A 57 3.87 7.42 16.54
CA ALA A 57 3.72 7.36 15.09
C ALA A 57 3.54 5.93 14.57
N LEU A 58 4.29 4.96 15.11
CA LEU A 58 4.11 3.54 14.79
C LEU A 58 2.73 3.03 15.20
N LEU A 59 2.23 3.40 16.38
CA LEU A 59 0.95 2.91 16.88
C LEU A 59 -0.23 3.61 16.20
N LEU A 60 -0.10 4.89 15.84
CA LEU A 60 -1.04 5.57 14.94
C LEU A 60 -1.07 4.87 13.57
N ALA A 61 0.09 4.53 12.98
CA ALA A 61 0.13 3.77 11.72
C ALA A 61 -0.51 2.37 11.84
N VAL A 62 -0.35 1.68 12.97
CA VAL A 62 -1.06 0.41 13.25
C VAL A 62 -2.57 0.63 13.38
N VAL A 63 -3.01 1.69 14.08
CA VAL A 63 -4.44 2.00 14.26
C VAL A 63 -5.11 2.39 12.94
N LEU A 64 -4.45 3.24 12.16
CA LEU A 64 -4.85 3.63 10.79
C LEU A 64 -4.91 2.41 9.86
N ALA A 65 -4.02 1.43 10.05
CA ALA A 65 -4.11 0.16 9.34
C ALA A 65 -5.33 -0.66 9.81
N THR A 66 -5.62 -0.73 11.11
CA THR A 66 -6.60 -1.69 11.68
C THR A 66 -8.09 -1.37 11.56
N VAL A 67 -8.54 -0.27 10.92
CA VAL A 67 -9.99 0.06 10.93
C VAL A 67 -10.47 0.70 9.62
N GLY A 68 -11.08 -0.07 8.71
CA GLY A 68 -11.45 0.51 7.39
C GLY A 68 -12.46 -0.23 6.51
N CYS A 69 -13.69 -0.54 6.96
CA CYS A 69 -14.69 -1.19 6.08
C CYS A 69 -16.17 -0.68 6.20
N GLU A 70 -16.92 -0.62 5.09
CA GLU A 70 -18.38 -0.29 4.96
C GLU A 70 -19.14 -1.38 4.17
N ARG A 71 -20.45 -1.66 4.41
CA ARG A 71 -21.42 -2.41 3.58
C ARG A 71 -22.50 -1.49 2.97
N PRO A 72 -23.10 -1.88 1.83
CA PRO A 72 -24.36 -1.30 1.35
C PRO A 72 -25.60 -1.84 2.10
N ALA A 73 -26.68 -1.06 2.10
CA ALA A 73 -28.00 -1.51 2.52
C ALA A 73 -28.63 -2.47 1.50
N THR A 74 -29.26 -3.55 1.97
CA THR A 74 -30.06 -4.45 1.12
C THR A 74 -31.34 -3.77 0.66
N SER A 75 -31.77 -4.07 -0.57
CA SER A 75 -32.93 -3.46 -1.21
C SER A 75 -34.27 -3.86 -0.55
N ASP A 76 -34.68 -3.08 0.46
CA ASP A 76 -36.09 -2.92 0.81
C ASP A 76 -36.35 -1.43 1.08
N SER A 77 -37.35 -0.88 0.40
CA SER A 77 -37.56 0.57 0.33
C SER A 77 -38.28 1.11 1.57
N ASP A 78 -37.56 1.29 2.69
CA ASP A 78 -37.87 2.33 3.71
C ASP A 78 -36.81 2.56 4.82
N GLN A 79 -35.62 1.94 4.78
CA GLN A 79 -34.60 2.18 5.82
C GLN A 79 -33.20 2.47 5.25
N SER A 80 -32.84 3.76 5.23
CA SER A 80 -31.45 4.16 5.44
C SER A 80 -30.98 3.57 6.78
N GLY A 81 -29.90 2.79 6.77
CA GLY A 81 -29.32 2.23 7.98
C GLY A 81 -28.68 3.33 8.83
N GLU A 82 -29.48 4.03 9.62
CA GLU A 82 -29.00 4.96 10.63
C GLU A 82 -28.16 4.20 11.67
N PHE A 83 -26.84 4.35 11.59
CA PHE A 83 -26.00 4.24 12.78
C PHE A 83 -26.53 5.19 13.85
N SER A 84 -26.40 4.80 15.12
CA SER A 84 -26.76 5.70 16.22
C SER A 84 -25.97 7.00 16.09
N ALA A 85 -26.60 8.13 16.45
CA ALA A 85 -26.13 9.50 16.19
C ALA A 85 -24.62 9.69 16.40
N TRP A 86 -23.84 9.42 15.34
CA TRP A 86 -22.40 9.61 15.33
C TRP A 86 -22.14 11.10 15.20
N ASP A 87 -21.36 11.64 16.13
CA ASP A 87 -21.14 13.07 16.18
C ASP A 87 -20.10 13.47 15.11
N ALA A 88 -20.55 14.26 14.13
CA ALA A 88 -19.65 14.89 13.15
C ALA A 88 -18.67 15.90 13.80
N GLY A 89 -18.84 16.22 15.08
CA GLY A 89 -17.84 16.87 15.94
C GLY A 89 -16.70 15.94 16.39
N LEU A 90 -16.85 14.61 16.36
CA LEU A 90 -15.77 13.64 16.59
C LEU A 90 -15.04 13.29 15.29
N ALA A 91 -15.78 12.91 14.26
CA ALA A 91 -15.26 12.74 12.90
C ALA A 91 -16.37 12.87 11.84
N ASP A 92 -16.08 13.59 10.75
CA ASP A 92 -16.97 13.81 9.61
C ASP A 92 -16.41 13.15 8.34
N ARG A 93 -17.25 12.94 7.32
CA ARG A 93 -16.85 12.36 6.02
C ARG A 93 -16.32 13.42 5.05
N ALA A 94 -15.72 12.94 3.97
CA ALA A 94 -15.45 13.75 2.79
C ALA A 94 -16.74 14.34 2.19
N ARG A 95 -16.62 15.52 1.56
CA ARG A 95 -17.74 16.28 0.97
C ARG A 95 -17.35 17.12 -0.25
N LEU A 96 -16.08 17.50 -0.41
CA LEU A 96 -15.60 18.22 -1.60
C LEU A 96 -15.70 17.35 -2.85
N VAL A 97 -15.48 16.03 -2.73
CA VAL A 97 -15.68 15.04 -3.80
C VAL A 97 -17.09 15.06 -4.41
N GLU A 98 -18.10 15.37 -3.60
CA GLU A 98 -19.51 15.49 -4.01
C GLU A 98 -19.79 16.78 -4.79
N GLN A 99 -18.90 17.77 -4.69
CA GLN A 99 -19.03 19.10 -5.29
C GLN A 99 -18.10 19.31 -6.49
N LEU A 100 -17.35 18.28 -6.91
CA LEU A 100 -16.38 18.42 -7.99
C LEU A 100 -17.07 18.78 -9.32
N PRO A 101 -16.62 19.85 -10.00
CA PRO A 101 -17.13 20.26 -11.30
C PRO A 101 -16.53 19.42 -12.44
N ASP A 102 -17.13 19.48 -13.63
CA ASP A 102 -16.68 18.79 -14.84
C ASP A 102 -15.23 19.13 -15.26
N ASN A 103 -14.65 20.21 -14.73
CA ASN A 103 -13.27 20.63 -14.99
C ASN A 103 -12.27 20.26 -13.87
N ALA A 104 -12.64 19.35 -12.97
CA ALA A 104 -11.69 18.71 -12.07
C ALA A 104 -10.64 17.88 -12.85
N ILE A 105 -9.38 18.04 -12.47
CA ILE A 105 -8.21 17.40 -13.09
C ILE A 105 -7.67 16.29 -12.18
N ALA A 106 -7.67 16.52 -10.87
CA ALA A 106 -7.27 15.52 -9.88
C ALA A 106 -7.96 15.79 -8.54
N TYR A 107 -8.14 14.75 -7.75
CA TYR A 107 -8.69 14.80 -6.41
C TYR A 107 -7.91 13.86 -5.48
N ALA A 108 -7.57 14.32 -4.29
CA ALA A 108 -6.90 13.52 -3.26
C ALA A 108 -7.52 13.75 -1.88
N ARG A 109 -7.53 12.70 -1.06
CA ARG A 109 -8.03 12.73 0.32
C ARG A 109 -7.00 12.14 1.26
N LEU A 110 -6.55 12.94 2.22
CA LEU A 110 -5.78 12.47 3.36
C LEU A 110 -6.74 12.16 4.52
N PRO A 111 -6.83 10.91 4.99
CA PRO A 111 -7.79 10.51 6.01
C PRO A 111 -7.53 11.20 7.35
N SER A 112 -8.59 11.63 8.02
CA SER A 112 -8.49 12.01 9.44
C SER A 112 -8.23 10.75 10.27
N PRO A 113 -7.27 10.77 11.22
CA PRO A 113 -7.03 9.60 12.08
C PRO A 113 -8.26 9.25 12.91
N TRP A 114 -9.11 10.22 13.23
CA TRP A 114 -10.34 10.02 14.01
C TRP A 114 -11.45 9.38 13.18
N GLY A 115 -11.59 9.77 11.90
CA GLY A 115 -12.52 9.14 10.97
C GLY A 115 -12.08 7.73 10.59
N LEU A 116 -10.78 7.54 10.32
CA LEU A 116 -10.25 6.22 9.99
C LEU A 116 -10.30 5.28 11.21
N ALA A 117 -9.82 5.70 12.39
CA ALA A 117 -9.81 4.82 13.57
C ALA A 117 -11.19 4.64 14.23
N GLY A 118 -12.01 5.68 14.31
CA GLY A 118 -13.14 5.75 15.23
C GLY A 118 -14.52 5.72 14.59
N ALA A 119 -14.69 6.30 13.39
CA ALA A 119 -16.02 6.45 12.79
C ALA A 119 -16.63 5.08 12.45
N PRO A 120 -17.92 4.85 12.77
CA PRO A 120 -18.67 3.69 12.30
C PRO A 120 -18.67 3.65 10.78
N LYS A 121 -18.04 2.61 10.26
CA LYS A 121 -18.12 2.22 8.86
C LYS A 121 -18.86 0.89 8.83
N THR A 122 -19.83 0.77 7.95
CA THR A 122 -20.92 -0.22 7.88
C THR A 122 -20.53 -1.70 7.61
N SER A 123 -19.29 -2.10 7.91
CA SER A 123 -18.80 -3.48 7.85
C SER A 123 -19.15 -4.37 9.04
N ALA A 124 -18.53 -5.55 9.09
CA ALA A 124 -18.51 -6.40 10.27
C ALA A 124 -17.98 -5.72 11.55
N LEU A 125 -17.08 -4.71 11.46
CA LEU A 125 -16.71 -3.92 12.66
C LEU A 125 -17.68 -2.77 12.96
N GLY A 126 -18.54 -2.36 12.02
CA GLY A 126 -19.43 -1.22 12.17
C GLY A 126 -20.28 -1.24 13.43
N LYS A 127 -20.84 -2.41 13.79
CA LYS A 127 -21.60 -2.58 15.04
C LYS A 127 -20.76 -2.32 16.32
N GLY A 128 -19.46 -2.60 16.29
CA GLY A 128 -18.55 -2.38 17.41
C GLY A 128 -18.06 -0.93 17.51
N LEU A 129 -17.91 -0.27 16.36
CA LEU A 129 -17.58 1.15 16.25
C LEU A 129 -18.79 2.03 16.62
N ASP A 130 -20.02 1.63 16.30
CA ASP A 130 -21.25 2.31 16.71
C ASP A 130 -21.67 1.97 18.15
N THR A 131 -20.73 2.11 19.09
CA THR A 131 -20.98 1.95 20.53
C THR A 131 -20.69 3.23 21.28
N GLN A 132 -21.41 3.47 22.37
CA GLN A 132 -21.12 4.60 23.25
C GLN A 132 -19.70 4.51 23.84
N ALA A 133 -19.26 3.29 24.19
CA ALA A 133 -17.91 3.04 24.68
C ALA A 133 -16.83 3.46 23.65
N ASN A 134 -17.07 3.23 22.35
CA ASN A 134 -16.18 3.71 21.30
C ASN A 134 -16.17 5.24 21.20
N ARG A 135 -17.33 5.90 21.21
CA ARG A 135 -17.41 7.37 21.22
C ARG A 135 -16.68 7.98 22.40
N ASP A 136 -16.91 7.45 23.61
CA ASP A 136 -16.26 7.91 24.84
C ASP A 136 -14.73 7.69 24.78
N ALA A 137 -14.28 6.56 24.22
CA ALA A 137 -12.86 6.26 24.00
C ALA A 137 -12.19 7.25 23.03
N ILE A 138 -12.77 7.47 21.85
CA ILE A 138 -12.24 8.40 20.84
C ILE A 138 -12.21 9.84 21.38
N THR A 139 -13.28 10.28 22.06
CA THR A 139 -13.35 11.59 22.72
C THR A 139 -12.22 11.77 23.75
N THR A 140 -11.96 10.73 24.55
CA THR A 140 -10.89 10.73 25.56
C THR A 140 -9.52 10.85 24.90
N LEU A 141 -9.25 10.08 23.84
CA LEU A 141 -7.99 10.15 23.10
C LEU A 141 -7.77 11.53 22.44
N GLN A 142 -8.80 12.06 21.77
CA GLN A 142 -8.78 13.41 21.18
C GLN A 142 -8.43 14.49 22.21
N THR A 143 -9.10 14.47 23.36
CA THR A 143 -8.89 15.47 24.43
C THR A 143 -7.48 15.42 25.03
N ARG A 144 -6.84 14.25 25.04
CA ARG A 144 -5.52 14.04 25.67
C ARG A 144 -4.34 14.28 24.73
N LEU A 145 -4.55 14.19 23.42
CA LEU A 145 -3.50 14.33 22.41
C LEU A 145 -2.77 15.70 22.43
N PRO A 146 -3.43 16.87 22.61
CA PRO A 146 -2.78 18.18 22.73
C PRO A 146 -1.63 18.22 23.72
N GLU A 147 -1.87 17.71 24.94
CA GLU A 147 -0.92 17.75 26.05
C GLU A 147 0.36 16.95 25.78
N VAL A 148 0.31 15.99 24.86
CA VAL A 148 1.42 15.07 24.56
C VAL A 148 2.21 15.52 23.33
N LEU A 149 1.56 16.12 22.32
CA LEU A 149 2.23 16.58 21.10
C LEU A 149 3.12 17.82 21.34
N ALA A 150 2.74 18.68 22.29
CA ALA A 150 3.45 19.92 22.62
C ALA A 150 4.93 19.73 23.04
N GLU A 151 5.36 18.52 23.41
CA GLU A 151 6.73 18.26 23.89
C GLU A 151 7.75 17.83 22.81
N ASP A 152 7.36 17.51 21.56
CA ASP A 152 8.19 16.58 20.75
C ASP A 152 8.23 16.61 19.21
N MET A 153 7.61 17.57 18.49
CA MET A 153 7.44 17.45 17.01
C MET A 153 8.29 18.38 16.09
N GLY A 154 9.22 19.17 16.64
CA GLY A 154 10.16 19.98 15.83
C GLY A 154 9.50 21.08 14.98
N GLN A 155 9.99 21.33 13.76
CA GLN A 155 9.48 22.42 12.89
C GLN A 155 8.10 22.16 12.29
N LEU A 156 7.68 20.90 12.17
CA LEU A 156 6.34 20.54 11.69
C LEU A 156 5.30 20.52 12.82
N ALA A 157 5.71 20.75 14.07
CA ALA A 157 4.82 20.70 15.23
C ALA A 157 3.55 21.54 15.05
N PRO A 158 3.58 22.83 14.66
CA PRO A 158 2.36 23.64 14.62
C PRO A 158 1.30 23.10 13.65
N ILE A 159 1.72 22.62 12.47
CA ILE A 159 0.80 22.05 11.47
C ILE A 159 0.27 20.68 11.93
N LEU A 160 1.14 19.81 12.45
CA LEU A 160 0.72 18.49 12.94
C LEU A 160 -0.19 18.60 14.16
N THR A 161 0.12 19.51 15.09
CA THR A 161 -0.73 19.88 16.22
C THR A 161 -2.08 20.37 15.73
N LEU A 162 -2.12 21.40 14.87
CA LEU A 162 -3.38 21.91 14.30
C LEU A 162 -4.25 20.79 13.71
N LEU A 163 -3.67 19.96 12.82
CA LEU A 163 -4.41 18.88 12.17
C LEU A 163 -4.86 17.80 13.16
N LEU A 164 -4.02 17.39 14.11
CA LEU A 164 -4.37 16.32 15.05
C LEU A 164 -5.38 16.78 16.12
N GLU A 165 -5.28 18.03 16.57
CA GLU A 165 -6.16 18.61 17.60
C GLU A 165 -7.51 19.04 17.04
N THR A 166 -7.53 19.69 15.86
CA THR A 166 -8.74 20.39 15.36
C THR A 166 -9.39 19.76 14.14
N LEU A 167 -8.68 19.01 13.30
CA LEU A 167 -9.29 18.41 12.10
C LEU A 167 -10.31 17.32 12.49
N ARG A 168 -11.49 17.35 11.87
CA ARG A 168 -12.59 16.38 12.08
C ARG A 168 -13.00 15.63 10.82
N SER A 169 -12.92 16.22 9.62
CA SER A 169 -13.04 15.45 8.36
C SER A 169 -11.66 15.00 7.86
N PRO A 170 -11.56 14.08 6.89
CA PRO A 170 -10.40 14.02 6.01
C PRO A 170 -10.08 15.38 5.40
N LEU A 171 -8.81 15.61 5.08
CA LEU A 171 -8.34 16.79 4.37
C LEU A 171 -8.40 16.49 2.86
N GLU A 172 -9.27 17.22 2.17
CA GLU A 172 -9.64 17.01 0.77
C GLU A 172 -8.88 18.01 -0.11
N PHE A 173 -8.39 17.57 -1.26
CA PHE A 173 -7.60 18.36 -2.20
C PHE A 173 -8.19 18.19 -3.60
N ALA A 174 -8.55 19.27 -4.29
CA ALA A 174 -9.07 19.23 -5.66
C ALA A 174 -8.28 20.19 -6.56
N LEU A 175 -7.67 19.65 -7.62
CA LEU A 175 -7.03 20.45 -8.67
C LEU A 175 -8.06 20.68 -9.78
N VAL A 176 -8.42 21.93 -10.04
CA VAL A 176 -9.50 22.32 -10.96
C VAL A 176 -9.02 23.41 -11.91
N GLY A 177 -9.34 23.29 -13.21
CA GLY A 177 -8.94 24.29 -14.19
C GLY A 177 -9.38 23.96 -15.62
N GLU A 178 -9.46 25.00 -16.46
CA GLU A 178 -9.78 24.86 -17.89
C GLU A 178 -8.55 24.58 -18.76
N GLY A 179 -7.34 24.89 -18.26
CA GLY A 179 -6.09 24.81 -19.02
C GLY A 179 -5.44 23.42 -19.02
N PRO A 180 -4.76 23.00 -20.11
CA PRO A 180 -3.94 21.78 -20.18
C PRO A 180 -2.57 21.93 -19.48
N GLN A 181 -2.42 22.93 -18.62
CA GLN A 181 -1.18 23.34 -17.94
C GLN A 181 -1.53 23.56 -16.46
N PRO A 182 -0.75 23.02 -15.50
CA PRO A 182 -1.12 23.07 -14.08
C PRO A 182 -0.88 24.46 -13.48
N LEU A 183 -0.20 25.33 -14.24
CA LEU A 183 0.04 26.74 -13.93
C LEU A 183 -1.24 27.59 -14.03
N GLU A 184 -2.27 27.11 -14.75
CA GLU A 184 -3.58 27.75 -14.88
C GLU A 184 -4.67 27.02 -14.09
N ALA A 185 -4.32 25.99 -13.33
CA ALA A 185 -5.22 25.28 -12.45
C ALA A 185 -5.08 25.79 -11.02
N ASP A 186 -6.20 25.87 -10.31
CA ASP A 186 -6.22 26.18 -8.89
C ASP A 186 -6.36 24.89 -8.08
N LEU A 187 -5.64 24.85 -6.96
CA LEU A 187 -5.74 23.82 -5.93
C LEU A 187 -6.68 24.32 -4.83
N ILE A 188 -7.79 23.62 -4.67
CA ILE A 188 -8.66 23.75 -3.50
C ILE A 188 -8.22 22.75 -2.43
N ILE A 189 -8.20 23.20 -1.18
CA ILE A 189 -8.04 22.34 0.00
C ILE A 189 -9.25 22.58 0.91
N GLU A 190 -9.92 21.54 1.38
CA GLU A 190 -11.05 21.64 2.31
C GLU A 190 -10.90 20.68 3.49
N GLY A 191 -11.30 21.13 4.68
CA GLY A 191 -11.51 20.27 5.84
C GLY A 191 -12.51 20.86 6.82
N ARG A 192 -13.19 20.00 7.58
CA ARG A 192 -13.95 20.38 8.78
C ARG A 192 -13.02 20.45 9.97
N PHE A 193 -13.08 21.56 10.69
CA PHE A 193 -12.24 21.83 11.86
C PHE A 193 -13.09 22.11 13.10
N ASP A 194 -12.53 21.91 14.29
CA ASP A 194 -13.18 22.15 15.57
C ASP A 194 -13.00 23.61 16.03
N PHE A 195 -13.37 24.53 15.14
CA PHE A 195 -13.46 25.97 15.41
C PHE A 195 -14.94 26.38 15.50
N GLU A 196 -15.26 27.32 16.37
CA GLU A 196 -16.58 27.93 16.49
C GLU A 196 -16.68 29.26 15.72
N THR A 197 -15.55 29.92 15.45
CA THR A 197 -15.51 31.25 14.82
C THR A 197 -14.38 31.43 13.83
N VAL A 198 -14.56 32.35 12.88
CA VAL A 198 -13.50 32.80 11.93
C VAL A 198 -12.25 33.29 12.68
N ALA A 199 -12.44 33.99 13.81
CA ALA A 199 -11.38 34.48 14.68
C ALA A 199 -10.41 33.38 15.18
N GLU A 200 -10.91 32.17 15.44
CA GLU A 200 -10.11 31.05 15.91
C GLU A 200 -9.27 30.44 14.78
N LEU A 201 -9.84 30.36 13.56
CA LEU A 201 -9.07 29.98 12.37
C LEU A 201 -7.99 31.04 12.06
N ASP A 202 -8.32 32.33 12.11
CA ASP A 202 -7.36 33.42 11.90
C ASP A 202 -6.24 33.38 12.94
N ALA A 203 -6.53 33.07 14.20
CA ALA A 203 -5.52 32.87 15.24
C ALA A 203 -4.60 31.68 14.92
N ALA A 204 -5.15 30.55 14.47
CA ALA A 204 -4.36 29.39 14.04
C ALA A 204 -3.48 29.72 12.82
N MET A 205 -4.00 30.43 11.82
CA MET A 205 -3.24 30.88 10.64
C MET A 205 -2.13 31.87 11.02
N ALA A 206 -2.38 32.77 11.98
CA ALA A 206 -1.38 33.67 12.53
C ALA A 206 -0.26 32.92 13.28
N GLU A 207 -0.58 31.83 13.98
CA GLU A 207 0.45 30.98 14.61
C GLU A 207 1.29 30.22 13.58
N LEU A 208 0.66 29.61 12.56
CA LEU A 208 1.37 28.92 11.47
C LEU A 208 2.34 29.84 10.71
N THR A 209 1.90 31.06 10.40
CA THR A 209 2.70 32.06 9.67
C THR A 209 3.74 32.75 10.57
N GLY A 210 3.47 32.87 11.87
CA GLY A 210 4.39 33.50 12.82
C GLY A 210 5.67 32.70 13.10
N GLN A 211 5.67 31.37 12.89
CA GLN A 211 6.80 30.49 13.20
C GLN A 211 7.65 30.09 11.97
N ALA A 212 7.14 30.25 10.75
CA ALA A 212 7.81 29.82 9.52
C ALA A 212 7.88 30.95 8.48
N GLY A 213 9.09 31.42 8.17
CA GLY A 213 9.35 32.45 7.13
C GLY A 213 9.05 32.04 5.68
N LEU A 214 8.24 30.99 5.49
CA LEU A 214 7.73 30.50 4.21
C LEU A 214 6.26 30.91 3.97
N LEU A 215 5.51 31.17 5.05
CA LEU A 215 4.10 31.58 5.02
C LEU A 215 3.98 32.94 5.73
N GLN A 216 3.35 33.92 5.08
CA GLN A 216 3.10 35.23 5.67
C GLN A 216 1.60 35.53 5.62
N LEU A 217 0.94 35.73 6.76
CA LEU A 217 -0.42 36.26 6.80
C LEU A 217 -0.40 37.72 6.28
N ILE A 218 -1.23 37.98 5.26
CA ILE A 218 -1.38 39.29 4.61
C ILE A 218 -2.63 39.99 5.13
N GLU A 219 -3.76 39.27 5.15
CA GLU A 219 -5.07 39.77 5.59
C GLU A 219 -5.84 38.65 6.32
N PRO A 220 -6.47 38.91 7.49
CA PRO A 220 -7.32 37.93 8.18
C PRO A 220 -8.71 37.82 7.52
N ALA A 221 -9.40 36.70 7.74
CA ALA A 221 -10.73 36.44 7.19
C ALA A 221 -11.88 37.21 7.89
N GLU A 222 -11.65 37.82 9.07
CA GLU A 222 -12.61 38.74 9.71
C GLU A 222 -12.90 40.06 8.92
N GLY A 223 -12.35 40.24 7.72
CA GLY A 223 -12.52 41.43 6.87
C GLY A 223 -13.83 41.51 6.07
N GLU A 224 -13.86 42.34 5.02
CA GLU A 224 -14.95 42.37 4.02
C GLU A 224 -14.78 41.28 2.92
N GLY A 225 -13.87 40.33 3.10
CA GLY A 225 -13.51 39.29 2.14
C GLY A 225 -12.66 38.17 2.76
N PRO A 226 -12.24 37.16 1.98
CA PRO A 226 -11.51 36.01 2.49
C PRO A 226 -10.13 36.40 3.00
N GLY A 227 -9.63 35.63 3.97
CA GLY A 227 -8.27 35.77 4.47
C GLY A 227 -7.24 35.44 3.40
N GLN A 228 -6.06 36.05 3.50
CA GLN A 228 -4.98 35.89 2.53
C GLN A 228 -3.65 35.59 3.23
N ILE A 229 -3.02 34.48 2.84
CA ILE A 229 -1.65 34.11 3.18
C ILE A 229 -0.79 34.15 1.91
N LEU A 230 0.46 34.56 2.01
CA LEU A 230 1.46 34.47 0.95
C LEU A 230 2.43 33.31 1.26
N ALA A 231 2.40 32.27 0.44
CA ALA A 231 3.32 31.14 0.50
C ALA A 231 4.50 31.37 -0.45
N THR A 232 5.53 32.07 0.05
CA THR A 232 6.70 32.57 -0.71
C THR A 232 6.34 33.52 -1.87
N MET A 233 5.70 32.99 -2.92
CA MET A 233 5.31 33.71 -4.14
C MET A 233 3.89 33.37 -4.62
N PHE A 234 3.21 32.40 -4.00
CA PHE A 234 1.85 32.00 -4.35
C PHE A 234 0.85 32.52 -3.31
N PRO A 235 -0.24 33.17 -3.71
CA PRO A 235 -1.31 33.50 -2.79
C PRO A 235 -2.06 32.23 -2.35
N ILE A 236 -2.50 32.22 -1.10
CA ILE A 236 -3.48 31.29 -0.55
C ILE A 236 -4.61 32.16 -0.02
N PHE A 237 -5.78 32.07 -0.64
CA PHE A 237 -7.01 32.65 -0.09
C PHE A 237 -7.68 31.60 0.78
N TYR A 238 -8.30 31.99 1.89
CA TYR A 238 -9.03 31.07 2.75
C TYR A 238 -10.30 31.69 3.35
N ASP A 239 -11.28 30.83 3.58
CA ASP A 239 -12.58 31.19 4.15
C ASP A 239 -13.04 30.09 5.12
N PHE A 240 -13.94 30.45 6.03
CA PHE A 240 -14.48 29.56 7.05
C PHE A 240 -15.98 29.78 7.24
N ASP A 241 -16.75 28.72 7.02
CA ASP A 241 -18.18 28.68 7.33
C ASP A 241 -18.40 28.17 8.76
N PRO A 242 -18.88 29.02 9.71
CA PRO A 242 -19.13 28.61 11.08
C PRO A 242 -20.30 27.63 11.24
N ASP A 243 -21.27 27.61 10.31
CA ASP A 243 -22.44 26.72 10.37
C ASP A 243 -22.04 25.28 10.02
N THR A 244 -21.20 25.08 9.01
CA THR A 244 -20.66 23.75 8.65
C THR A 244 -19.30 23.43 9.31
N ARG A 245 -18.69 24.40 9.99
CA ARG A 245 -17.31 24.38 10.53
C ARG A 245 -16.25 23.93 9.52
N ARG A 246 -16.44 24.27 8.23
CA ARG A 246 -15.50 23.90 7.16
C ARG A 246 -14.65 25.11 6.75
N ALA A 247 -13.34 24.90 6.71
CA ALA A 247 -12.38 25.85 6.14
C ALA A 247 -12.04 25.40 4.73
N ARG A 248 -12.09 26.33 3.77
CA ARG A 248 -11.67 26.09 2.39
C ARG A 248 -10.55 27.06 2.03
N PHE A 249 -9.53 26.54 1.37
CA PHE A 249 -8.34 27.26 0.90
C PHE A 249 -8.26 27.14 -0.62
N LEU A 250 -7.89 28.23 -1.31
CA LEU A 250 -7.59 28.27 -2.73
C LEU A 250 -6.16 28.75 -2.93
N THR A 251 -5.34 28.00 -3.68
CA THR A 251 -4.00 28.42 -4.06
C THR A 251 -3.65 27.99 -5.48
N GLY A 252 -2.80 28.77 -6.14
CA GLY A 252 -2.46 28.63 -7.55
C GLY A 252 -1.85 29.94 -8.06
N MET A 253 -1.47 30.00 -9.35
CA MET A 253 -1.11 31.29 -9.95
C MET A 253 -2.33 32.11 -10.38
N ALA A 254 -3.46 31.43 -10.62
CA ALA A 254 -4.74 32.04 -10.99
C ALA A 254 -5.64 32.35 -9.77
N ALA A 255 -5.29 31.83 -8.60
CA ALA A 255 -6.07 31.97 -7.37
C ALA A 255 -6.40 33.43 -7.04
N THR A 256 -7.68 33.67 -6.74
CA THR A 256 -8.28 34.97 -6.43
C THR A 256 -9.33 34.81 -5.34
N ALA A 257 -9.69 35.92 -4.67
CA ALA A 257 -10.80 35.94 -3.72
C ALA A 257 -12.13 35.55 -4.39
N GLU A 258 -12.35 36.03 -5.63
CA GLU A 258 -13.51 35.69 -6.45
C GLU A 258 -13.53 34.20 -6.84
N GLY A 259 -12.37 33.61 -7.14
CA GLY A 259 -12.25 32.17 -7.42
C GLY A 259 -12.62 31.30 -6.22
N LEU A 260 -12.25 31.73 -5.00
CA LEU A 260 -12.60 31.01 -3.78
C LEU A 260 -14.11 31.09 -3.53
N ALA A 261 -14.71 32.27 -3.66
CA ALA A 261 -16.16 32.44 -3.56
C ALA A 261 -16.91 31.58 -4.61
N ALA A 262 -16.47 31.61 -5.86
CA ALA A 262 -17.07 30.83 -6.95
C ALA A 262 -16.99 29.31 -6.71
N SER A 263 -16.01 28.83 -5.94
CA SER A 263 -15.91 27.41 -5.61
C SER A 263 -17.07 26.87 -4.78
N TYR A 264 -17.72 27.72 -3.96
CA TYR A 264 -18.89 27.34 -3.18
C TYR A 264 -20.17 27.26 -4.03
N GLU A 265 -20.16 27.83 -5.24
CA GLU A 265 -21.27 27.81 -6.19
C GLU A 265 -21.13 26.74 -7.28
N TRP A 266 -20.11 25.86 -7.17
CA TRP A 266 -19.92 24.76 -8.11
C TRP A 266 -21.14 23.85 -8.20
N GLN A 267 -21.53 23.53 -9.43
CA GLN A 267 -22.53 22.51 -9.70
C GLN A 267 -21.80 21.16 -9.80
N PRO A 268 -22.19 20.14 -9.02
CA PRO A 268 -21.64 18.80 -9.14
C PRO A 268 -21.79 18.28 -10.57
N ALA A 269 -20.76 17.62 -11.09
CA ALA A 269 -20.86 16.84 -12.32
C ALA A 269 -21.97 15.78 -12.21
N ASP A 270 -22.87 15.73 -13.20
CA ASP A 270 -23.97 14.74 -13.26
C ASP A 270 -23.42 13.31 -13.09
N GLU A 271 -22.36 13.00 -13.84
CA GLU A 271 -21.55 11.78 -13.71
C GLU A 271 -20.10 12.16 -13.39
N SER A 272 -19.74 12.21 -12.09
CA SER A 272 -18.35 12.42 -11.66
C SER A 272 -17.57 11.10 -11.68
N PRO A 273 -16.51 10.95 -12.50
CA PRO A 273 -15.71 9.72 -12.50
C PRO A 273 -14.97 9.51 -11.17
N ALA A 274 -14.55 10.61 -10.51
CA ALA A 274 -13.99 10.56 -9.16
C ALA A 274 -14.96 9.88 -8.17
N ARG A 275 -16.25 10.25 -8.19
CA ARG A 275 -17.28 9.59 -7.36
C ARG A 275 -17.45 8.12 -7.73
N GLY A 276 -17.48 7.78 -9.02
CA GLY A 276 -17.60 6.39 -9.47
C GLY A 276 -16.43 5.48 -9.03
N PHE A 277 -15.21 6.03 -8.90
CA PHE A 277 -14.08 5.33 -8.30
C PHE A 277 -14.12 5.34 -6.78
N GLU A 278 -14.58 6.41 -6.15
CA GLU A 278 -14.75 6.50 -4.71
C GLU A 278 -15.79 5.49 -4.21
N GLU A 279 -16.98 5.40 -4.80
CA GLU A 279 -18.02 4.45 -4.40
C GLU A 279 -17.54 2.99 -4.48
N ARG A 280 -16.58 2.68 -5.36
CA ARG A 280 -15.93 1.36 -5.46
C ARG A 280 -14.88 1.12 -4.36
N ILE A 281 -14.05 2.12 -4.04
CA ILE A 281 -12.86 1.94 -3.18
C ILE A 281 -13.13 2.39 -1.73
N ASP A 282 -13.89 3.47 -1.54
CA ASP A 282 -14.20 4.05 -0.24
C ASP A 282 -15.50 4.87 -0.21
N ALA A 283 -16.64 4.19 -0.22
CA ALA A 283 -17.97 4.77 -0.01
C ALA A 283 -18.10 5.48 1.37
N SER A 284 -17.28 5.11 2.36
CA SER A 284 -17.32 5.71 3.70
C SER A 284 -16.96 7.19 3.72
N GLY A 285 -16.19 7.64 2.73
CA GLY A 285 -15.62 8.98 2.70
C GLY A 285 -14.60 9.27 3.81
N HIS A 286 -14.09 8.27 4.55
CA HIS A 286 -13.14 8.45 5.67
C HIS A 286 -11.72 7.93 5.39
N GLY A 287 -11.53 7.07 4.39
CA GLY A 287 -10.27 6.46 4.00
C GLY A 287 -9.36 7.36 3.15
N PHE A 288 -8.24 6.79 2.71
CA PHE A 288 -7.37 7.43 1.71
C PHE A 288 -7.94 7.20 0.31
N PHE A 289 -7.96 8.26 -0.51
CA PHE A 289 -8.38 8.15 -1.90
C PHE A 289 -7.63 9.16 -2.77
N LEU A 290 -7.33 8.78 -4.00
CA LEU A 290 -6.69 9.59 -5.03
C LEU A 290 -7.34 9.25 -6.37
N TRP A 291 -7.68 10.26 -7.15
CA TRP A 291 -8.17 10.14 -8.53
C TRP A 291 -7.51 11.22 -9.40
N ALA A 292 -7.26 10.89 -10.67
CA ALA A 292 -6.68 11.81 -11.65
C ALA A 292 -7.23 11.55 -13.07
N ASP A 293 -7.58 12.65 -13.75
CA ASP A 293 -7.78 12.70 -15.20
C ASP A 293 -6.40 12.70 -15.90
N MET A 294 -5.98 11.52 -16.31
CA MET A 294 -4.69 11.29 -16.95
C MET A 294 -4.65 11.82 -18.39
N ALA A 295 -5.81 12.01 -19.03
CA ALA A 295 -5.88 12.66 -20.34
C ALA A 295 -5.54 14.17 -20.23
N ARG A 296 -5.97 14.84 -19.16
CA ARG A 296 -5.59 16.23 -18.86
C ARG A 296 -4.17 16.38 -18.33
N LEU A 297 -3.68 15.45 -17.50
CA LEU A 297 -2.31 15.50 -16.97
C LEU A 297 -1.24 15.05 -17.99
N GLY A 298 -1.59 14.22 -18.96
CA GLY A 298 -0.69 13.65 -19.96
C GLY A 298 0.24 14.67 -20.65
N PRO A 299 -0.26 15.79 -21.22
CA PRO A 299 0.56 16.82 -21.87
C PRO A 299 1.63 17.45 -20.97
N ILE A 300 1.41 17.46 -19.65
CA ILE A 300 2.32 18.04 -18.66
C ILE A 300 3.43 17.03 -18.35
N MET A 301 3.04 15.78 -18.06
CA MET A 301 3.99 14.69 -17.80
C MET A 301 4.96 14.48 -18.97
N ARG A 302 4.50 14.61 -20.22
CA ARG A 302 5.37 14.56 -21.42
C ARG A 302 6.50 15.60 -21.41
N GLN A 303 6.28 16.80 -20.85
CA GLN A 303 7.28 17.88 -20.83
C GLN A 303 8.44 17.61 -19.85
N GLY A 304 8.27 16.68 -18.91
CA GLY A 304 9.28 16.30 -17.92
C GLY A 304 10.09 15.05 -18.26
N LEU A 305 9.93 14.48 -19.46
CA LEU A 305 10.58 13.23 -19.87
C LEU A 305 11.58 13.45 -21.01
N GLU A 306 12.55 12.55 -21.11
CA GLU A 306 13.47 12.48 -22.24
C GLU A 306 12.83 11.78 -23.45
N ASP A 307 13.29 12.08 -24.67
CA ASP A 307 12.71 11.56 -25.93
C ASP A 307 12.59 10.02 -25.97
N GLU A 308 13.55 9.30 -25.39
CA GLU A 308 13.52 7.84 -25.30
C GLU A 308 12.41 7.34 -24.36
N GLN A 309 12.28 7.97 -23.18
CA GLN A 309 11.24 7.65 -22.20
C GLN A 309 9.84 7.96 -22.76
N LEU A 310 9.70 9.11 -23.43
CA LEU A 310 8.47 9.52 -24.10
C LEU A 310 8.05 8.46 -25.14
N THR A 311 8.97 8.04 -26.01
CA THR A 311 8.72 7.02 -27.03
C THR A 311 8.31 5.67 -26.41
N GLN A 312 8.97 5.25 -25.33
CA GLN A 312 8.63 4.01 -24.62
C GLN A 312 7.23 4.10 -23.96
N PHE A 313 6.91 5.21 -23.30
CA PHE A 313 5.64 5.41 -22.61
C PHE A 313 4.46 5.57 -23.58
N GLU A 314 4.65 6.21 -24.74
CA GLU A 314 3.65 6.27 -25.80
C GLU A 314 3.41 4.88 -26.41
N ALA A 315 4.47 4.11 -26.70
CA ALA A 315 4.33 2.73 -27.21
C ALA A 315 3.64 1.77 -26.23
N MET A 316 3.77 2.02 -24.92
CA MET A 316 3.09 1.24 -23.87
C MET A 316 1.64 1.70 -23.62
N GLY A 317 1.20 2.84 -24.15
CA GLY A 317 -0.14 3.40 -23.91
C GLY A 317 -0.28 4.14 -22.56
N VAL A 318 0.82 4.55 -21.92
CA VAL A 318 0.79 5.29 -20.64
C VAL A 318 -0.01 6.59 -20.78
N PHE A 319 0.21 7.34 -21.87
CA PHE A 319 -0.51 8.58 -22.17
C PHE A 319 -1.89 8.39 -22.80
N ALA A 320 -2.30 7.15 -23.03
CA ALA A 320 -3.66 6.77 -23.42
C ALA A 320 -4.48 6.23 -22.23
N THR A 321 -3.89 6.22 -21.03
CA THR A 321 -4.64 6.17 -19.78
C THR A 321 -5.54 7.41 -19.72
N ARG A 322 -6.86 7.20 -19.64
CA ARG A 322 -7.85 8.25 -19.42
C ARG A 322 -7.89 8.65 -17.95
N GLN A 323 -7.92 7.67 -17.06
CA GLN A 323 -8.08 7.89 -15.62
C GLN A 323 -7.26 6.93 -14.79
N LEU A 324 -6.85 7.39 -13.62
CA LEU A 324 -6.16 6.62 -12.59
C LEU A 324 -6.82 6.92 -11.24
N ALA A 325 -7.14 5.88 -10.48
CA ALA A 325 -7.58 5.97 -9.10
C ALA A 325 -6.79 5.01 -8.21
N MET A 326 -6.60 5.37 -6.95
CA MET A 326 -6.13 4.46 -5.92
C MET A 326 -6.67 4.87 -4.56
N GLY A 327 -6.83 3.91 -3.65
CA GLY A 327 -7.29 4.22 -2.31
C GLY A 327 -7.13 3.08 -1.33
N TYR A 328 -7.30 3.43 -0.06
CA TYR A 328 -7.51 2.50 1.04
C TYR A 328 -8.72 2.96 1.84
N GLY A 329 -9.79 2.19 1.77
CA GLY A 329 -11.02 2.53 2.45
C GLY A 329 -12.05 1.42 2.32
N SER A 330 -13.32 1.79 2.22
CA SER A 330 -14.43 1.01 2.71
C SER A 330 -15.60 0.98 1.72
N SER A 331 -15.90 -0.19 1.14
CA SER A 331 -17.07 -0.39 0.25
C SER A 331 -17.51 -1.86 0.24
N GLY A 332 -18.73 -2.16 -0.26
CA GLY A 332 -19.24 -3.52 -0.50
C GLY A 332 -19.47 -4.45 0.71
N GLY A 333 -18.85 -4.13 1.84
CA GLY A 333 -18.80 -4.84 3.11
C GLY A 333 -17.40 -4.91 3.71
N LYS A 334 -16.41 -4.37 3.00
CA LYS A 334 -15.00 -4.76 3.03
C LYS A 334 -14.07 -3.54 3.02
N ALA A 335 -12.80 -3.82 3.30
CA ALA A 335 -11.71 -2.86 3.19
C ALA A 335 -11.11 -3.07 1.82
N HIS A 336 -11.18 -2.09 0.94
CA HIS A 336 -10.55 -2.13 -0.36
C HIS A 336 -9.21 -1.41 -0.30
N LEU A 337 -8.14 -2.12 -0.64
CA LEU A 337 -6.85 -1.53 -1.03
C LEU A 337 -6.73 -1.70 -2.54
N ALA A 338 -7.03 -0.64 -3.28
CA ALA A 338 -7.20 -0.71 -4.72
C ALA A 338 -6.32 0.29 -5.47
N VAL A 339 -5.87 -0.11 -6.66
CA VAL A 339 -5.28 0.76 -7.70
C VAL A 339 -5.95 0.37 -9.01
N ILE A 340 -6.60 1.32 -9.67
CA ILE A 340 -7.42 1.06 -10.86
C ILE A 340 -7.12 2.15 -11.90
N ALA A 341 -6.80 1.72 -13.11
CA ALA A 341 -6.54 2.58 -14.25
C ALA A 341 -7.44 2.18 -15.42
N GLU A 342 -7.86 3.17 -16.19
CA GLU A 342 -8.65 2.99 -17.40
C GLU A 342 -8.03 3.73 -18.57
N GLY A 343 -7.92 3.06 -19.72
CA GLY A 343 -7.43 3.63 -20.97
C GLY A 343 -8.34 3.33 -22.15
N SER A 344 -7.79 3.42 -23.35
CA SER A 344 -8.53 3.13 -24.59
C SER A 344 -7.69 2.64 -25.78
N GLU A 345 -6.38 2.98 -25.85
CA GLU A 345 -5.53 2.68 -27.03
C GLU A 345 -4.08 2.40 -26.62
N GLY A 346 -3.38 1.53 -27.34
CA GLY A 346 -1.95 1.24 -27.14
C GLY A 346 -1.72 -0.04 -26.34
N ARG A 347 -0.49 -0.59 -26.40
CA ARG A 347 -0.19 -2.01 -26.06
C ARG A 347 -0.83 -2.54 -24.77
N VAL A 348 -0.81 -1.77 -23.66
CA VAL A 348 -1.40 -2.24 -22.39
C VAL A 348 -2.92 -2.36 -22.47
N TRP A 349 -3.59 -1.49 -23.21
CA TRP A 349 -5.05 -1.44 -23.32
C TRP A 349 -5.59 -2.34 -24.44
N ASP A 350 -4.89 -2.35 -25.58
CA ASP A 350 -5.23 -3.17 -26.75
C ASP A 350 -5.21 -4.67 -26.41
N LEU A 351 -4.36 -5.09 -25.46
CA LEU A 351 -4.22 -6.48 -25.01
C LEU A 351 -5.09 -6.84 -23.80
N SER A 352 -6.01 -5.97 -23.37
CA SER A 352 -6.98 -6.32 -22.33
C SER A 352 -7.85 -7.52 -22.75
N LEU A 353 -8.22 -8.36 -21.78
CA LEU A 353 -9.03 -9.54 -22.06
C LEU A 353 -10.48 -9.16 -22.38
N PRO A 354 -11.22 -9.99 -23.15
CA PRO A 354 -12.65 -9.82 -23.32
C PRO A 354 -13.38 -9.98 -21.97
N ALA A 355 -14.51 -9.30 -21.79
CA ALA A 355 -15.34 -9.45 -20.60
C ALA A 355 -15.75 -10.91 -20.38
N SER A 356 -15.63 -11.36 -19.14
CA SER A 356 -16.11 -12.67 -18.73
C SER A 356 -17.51 -12.53 -18.09
N GLY A 357 -18.40 -13.48 -18.36
CA GLY A 357 -19.76 -13.46 -17.79
C GLY A 357 -19.78 -13.62 -16.26
N PRO A 358 -20.93 -13.66 -15.59
CA PRO A 358 -20.97 -14.01 -14.17
C PRO A 358 -20.42 -15.44 -13.90
N VAL A 359 -20.07 -15.72 -12.64
CA VAL A 359 -19.72 -17.08 -12.18
C VAL A 359 -20.98 -17.86 -11.80
N ASP A 360 -21.61 -18.48 -12.79
CA ASP A 360 -22.77 -19.37 -12.63
C ASP A 360 -22.36 -20.80 -12.20
N PHE A 361 -21.80 -20.91 -10.99
CA PHE A 361 -21.33 -22.18 -10.42
C PHE A 361 -21.75 -22.33 -8.96
N ARG A 362 -22.00 -23.57 -8.52
CA ARG A 362 -22.46 -23.88 -7.16
C ARG A 362 -21.52 -24.81 -6.40
N SER A 363 -21.14 -24.41 -5.20
CA SER A 363 -20.34 -25.19 -4.23
C SER A 363 -21.23 -25.87 -3.20
N SER A 364 -20.74 -26.96 -2.61
CA SER A 364 -21.40 -27.63 -1.49
C SER A 364 -20.99 -26.98 -0.17
N GLY A 365 -21.90 -26.23 0.43
CA GLY A 365 -21.59 -25.30 1.52
C GLY A 365 -20.79 -24.08 1.06
N GLU A 366 -20.45 -23.23 2.02
CA GLU A 366 -19.51 -22.12 1.78
C GLU A 366 -18.13 -22.68 1.42
N PRO A 367 -17.47 -22.19 0.36
CA PRO A 367 -16.10 -22.60 0.04
C PRO A 367 -15.11 -22.20 1.14
N ASP A 368 -14.12 -23.06 1.38
CA ASP A 368 -12.92 -22.70 2.14
C ASP A 368 -12.05 -21.74 1.30
N PHE A 369 -11.97 -21.97 -0.02
CA PHE A 369 -11.45 -20.99 -0.97
C PHE A 369 -11.98 -21.19 -2.40
N VAL A 370 -11.89 -20.12 -3.19
CA VAL A 370 -11.98 -20.16 -4.65
C VAL A 370 -10.84 -19.33 -5.23
N ILE A 371 -10.07 -19.89 -6.17
CA ILE A 371 -9.02 -19.19 -6.92
C ILE A 371 -9.30 -19.39 -8.40
N GLY A 372 -9.46 -18.32 -9.16
CA GLY A 372 -9.83 -18.39 -10.58
C GLY A 372 -9.00 -17.51 -11.51
N ALA A 373 -9.01 -17.90 -12.78
CA ALA A 373 -8.33 -17.23 -13.87
C ALA A 373 -9.16 -17.33 -15.16
N VAL A 374 -9.15 -16.28 -15.97
CA VAL A 374 -9.67 -16.29 -17.34
C VAL A 374 -8.50 -16.49 -18.30
N LEU A 375 -8.40 -17.67 -18.90
CA LEU A 375 -7.36 -17.99 -19.87
C LEU A 375 -7.76 -17.55 -21.28
N PRO A 376 -6.93 -16.77 -21.99
CA PRO A 376 -7.24 -16.27 -23.33
C PRO A 376 -7.27 -17.38 -24.39
N GLY A 377 -8.11 -17.19 -25.41
CA GLY A 377 -8.14 -18.02 -26.62
C GLY A 377 -7.07 -17.64 -27.66
N ASN A 378 -7.01 -18.41 -28.75
CA ASN A 378 -6.02 -18.23 -29.82
C ASN A 378 -6.02 -16.83 -30.44
N ASP A 379 -7.17 -16.16 -30.56
CA ASP A 379 -7.26 -14.84 -31.20
C ASP A 379 -6.51 -13.76 -30.40
N TRP A 380 -6.65 -13.77 -29.07
CA TRP A 380 -5.89 -12.90 -28.17
C TRP A 380 -4.39 -13.22 -28.20
N LEU A 381 -4.02 -14.51 -28.23
CA LEU A 381 -2.62 -14.94 -28.31
C LEU A 381 -1.92 -14.37 -29.55
N ARG A 382 -2.60 -14.38 -30.71
CA ARG A 382 -2.11 -13.80 -31.96
C ARG A 382 -1.95 -12.28 -31.86
N GLN A 383 -2.92 -11.59 -31.24
CA GLN A 383 -2.84 -10.15 -31.02
C GLN A 383 -1.66 -9.78 -30.10
N MET A 384 -1.48 -10.53 -29.00
CA MET A 384 -0.36 -10.34 -28.07
C MET A 384 0.99 -10.56 -28.76
N LEU A 385 1.17 -11.66 -29.48
CA LEU A 385 2.43 -11.95 -30.15
C LEU A 385 2.70 -10.98 -31.31
N GLY A 386 1.69 -10.63 -32.10
CA GLY A 386 1.78 -9.59 -33.13
C GLY A 386 2.16 -8.22 -32.57
N SER A 387 1.81 -7.93 -31.30
CA SER A 387 2.27 -6.73 -30.61
C SER A 387 3.77 -6.74 -30.31
N LEU A 388 4.43 -7.91 -30.23
CA LEU A 388 5.85 -8.04 -29.85
C LEU A 388 6.82 -7.86 -31.04
N GLY A 389 6.39 -8.07 -32.29
CA GLY A 389 7.21 -7.82 -33.48
C GLY A 389 6.65 -8.39 -34.79
N GLU A 390 7.20 -7.96 -35.93
CA GLU A 390 6.71 -8.35 -37.27
C GLU A 390 6.89 -9.85 -37.58
N ASP A 391 7.85 -10.53 -36.96
CA ASP A 391 8.12 -11.96 -37.15
C ASP A 391 7.18 -12.89 -36.35
N ALA A 392 6.20 -12.34 -35.61
CA ALA A 392 5.35 -13.10 -34.69
C ALA A 392 4.59 -14.27 -35.34
N ASP A 393 4.03 -14.07 -36.53
CA ASP A 393 3.33 -15.12 -37.28
C ASP A 393 4.27 -16.27 -37.69
N MET A 394 5.54 -15.96 -38.00
CA MET A 394 6.56 -16.96 -38.34
C MET A 394 6.99 -17.76 -37.10
N GLN A 395 7.16 -17.09 -35.95
CA GLN A 395 7.48 -17.77 -34.69
C GLN A 395 6.32 -18.64 -34.20
N LEU A 396 5.07 -18.18 -34.35
CA LEU A 396 3.86 -18.97 -34.10
C LEU A 396 3.80 -20.22 -34.97
N ALA A 397 4.09 -20.08 -36.27
CA ALA A 397 4.12 -21.20 -37.20
C ALA A 397 5.23 -22.20 -36.81
N GLU A 398 6.45 -21.74 -36.49
CA GLU A 398 7.55 -22.62 -36.06
C GLU A 398 7.24 -23.38 -34.76
N ILE A 399 6.64 -22.70 -33.77
CA ILE A 399 6.21 -23.34 -32.51
C ILE A 399 5.10 -24.37 -32.78
N SER A 400 4.13 -24.03 -33.65
CA SER A 400 3.03 -24.94 -33.98
C SER A 400 3.49 -26.16 -34.77
N ASP A 401 4.33 -26.00 -35.80
CA ASP A 401 4.95 -27.10 -36.57
C ASP A 401 5.76 -28.02 -35.64
N ARG A 402 6.48 -27.44 -34.67
CA ARG A 402 7.28 -28.19 -33.70
C ARG A 402 6.40 -28.98 -32.73
N LEU A 403 5.32 -28.38 -32.22
CA LEU A 403 4.35 -29.09 -31.38
C LEU A 403 3.65 -30.20 -32.18
N GLU A 404 3.19 -29.94 -33.40
CA GLU A 404 2.57 -30.97 -34.24
C GLU A 404 3.55 -32.13 -34.54
N THR A 405 4.84 -31.84 -34.74
CA THR A 405 5.88 -32.85 -34.98
C THR A 405 6.25 -33.66 -33.73
N GLU A 406 6.43 -33.00 -32.57
CA GLU A 406 6.88 -33.63 -31.33
C GLU A 406 5.71 -34.28 -30.57
N ILE A 407 4.64 -33.52 -30.30
CA ILE A 407 3.49 -33.93 -29.46
C ILE A 407 2.25 -34.37 -30.26
N GLY A 408 2.17 -34.08 -31.57
CA GLY A 408 1.04 -34.48 -32.42
C GLY A 408 -0.21 -33.60 -32.31
N ILE A 409 -0.07 -32.38 -31.76
CA ILE A 409 -1.13 -31.40 -31.53
C ILE A 409 -0.59 -30.03 -31.88
N ASP A 410 -1.35 -29.23 -32.65
CA ASP A 410 -0.98 -27.87 -33.02
C ASP A 410 -1.21 -26.88 -31.85
N LEU A 411 -0.54 -25.72 -31.89
CA LEU A 411 -0.62 -24.74 -30.81
C LEU A 411 -2.05 -24.20 -30.60
N THR A 412 -2.84 -24.06 -31.67
CA THR A 412 -4.19 -23.51 -31.56
C THR A 412 -5.08 -24.47 -30.79
N THR A 413 -5.07 -25.77 -31.11
CA THR A 413 -5.80 -26.80 -30.36
C THR A 413 -5.43 -26.84 -28.87
N VAL A 414 -4.15 -26.65 -28.52
CA VAL A 414 -3.74 -26.56 -27.12
C VAL A 414 -4.41 -25.37 -26.43
N VAL A 415 -4.22 -24.16 -26.97
CA VAL A 415 -4.74 -22.92 -26.37
C VAL A 415 -6.26 -22.97 -26.25
N ASP A 416 -6.95 -23.34 -27.32
CA ASP A 416 -8.41 -23.39 -27.42
C ASP A 416 -9.06 -24.52 -26.59
N THR A 417 -8.27 -25.43 -26.01
CA THR A 417 -8.73 -26.46 -25.05
C THR A 417 -8.74 -25.92 -23.61
N PHE A 418 -7.76 -25.10 -23.25
CA PHE A 418 -7.63 -24.51 -21.90
C PHE A 418 -8.21 -23.09 -21.81
N ALA A 419 -8.52 -22.44 -22.92
CA ALA A 419 -9.19 -21.14 -22.97
C ALA A 419 -10.55 -21.17 -22.26
N GLY A 420 -10.91 -20.04 -21.64
CA GLY A 420 -12.11 -19.90 -20.80
C GLY A 420 -11.75 -19.71 -19.32
N ARG A 421 -12.75 -19.79 -18.45
CA ARG A 421 -12.55 -19.61 -17.01
C ARG A 421 -12.15 -20.94 -16.36
N MET A 422 -11.04 -20.92 -15.62
CA MET A 422 -10.67 -21.97 -14.69
C MET A 422 -10.87 -21.49 -13.25
N MET A 423 -11.37 -22.34 -12.35
CA MET A 423 -11.53 -22.05 -10.92
C MET A 423 -11.13 -23.28 -10.09
N LEU A 424 -10.11 -23.16 -9.25
CA LEU A 424 -9.86 -24.12 -8.18
C LEU A 424 -10.79 -23.79 -7.02
N VAL A 425 -11.66 -24.72 -6.66
CA VAL A 425 -12.65 -24.61 -5.58
C VAL A 425 -12.33 -25.65 -4.52
N ASP A 426 -12.40 -25.27 -3.25
CA ASP A 426 -12.38 -26.18 -2.10
C ASP A 426 -13.67 -25.97 -1.31
N ASP A 427 -14.50 -27.01 -1.21
CA ASP A 427 -15.81 -26.99 -0.56
C ASP A 427 -16.02 -28.26 0.28
N ALA A 428 -17.23 -28.49 0.80
CA ALA A 428 -17.51 -29.67 1.64
C ALA A 428 -17.29 -31.05 0.96
N ASN A 429 -17.12 -31.10 -0.38
CA ASN A 429 -16.72 -32.30 -1.11
C ASN A 429 -15.19 -32.48 -1.22
N GLY A 430 -14.40 -31.45 -0.90
CA GLY A 430 -12.95 -31.34 -1.10
C GLY A 430 -12.55 -30.54 -2.35
N SER A 431 -11.26 -30.52 -2.68
CA SER A 431 -10.72 -29.62 -3.71
C SER A 431 -10.83 -30.17 -5.13
N TYR A 432 -11.30 -29.34 -6.07
CA TYR A 432 -11.40 -29.66 -7.49
C TYR A 432 -11.28 -28.41 -8.37
N LEU A 433 -10.83 -28.60 -9.62
CA LEU A 433 -10.76 -27.58 -10.65
C LEU A 433 -12.03 -27.63 -11.51
N VAL A 434 -12.69 -26.49 -11.68
CA VAL A 434 -13.81 -26.26 -12.60
C VAL A 434 -13.26 -25.54 -13.83
N HIS A 435 -13.58 -26.03 -15.02
CA HIS A 435 -13.21 -25.41 -16.29
C HIS A 435 -14.44 -25.15 -17.16
N ASP A 436 -14.62 -23.90 -17.54
CA ASP A 436 -15.73 -23.38 -18.36
C ASP A 436 -15.37 -23.47 -19.86
N GLY A 437 -14.81 -24.61 -20.25
CA GLY A 437 -14.32 -24.89 -21.59
C GLY A 437 -15.03 -26.06 -22.28
N ASP A 438 -14.72 -26.26 -23.56
CA ASP A 438 -15.38 -27.26 -24.40
C ASP A 438 -14.97 -28.70 -24.00
N GLY A 439 -15.90 -29.43 -23.40
CA GLY A 439 -15.71 -30.83 -23.00
C GLY A 439 -15.45 -31.81 -24.15
N GLU A 440 -15.81 -31.48 -25.40
CA GLU A 440 -15.41 -32.28 -26.57
C GLU A 440 -13.95 -32.01 -26.94
N ARG A 441 -13.50 -30.75 -26.95
CA ARG A 441 -12.08 -30.40 -27.15
C ARG A 441 -11.18 -31.03 -26.09
N TRP A 442 -11.57 -30.94 -24.82
CA TRP A 442 -10.88 -31.59 -23.70
C TRP A 442 -10.67 -33.09 -23.93
N THR A 443 -11.72 -33.79 -24.36
CA THR A 443 -11.64 -35.24 -24.65
C THR A 443 -10.71 -35.50 -25.84
N GLN A 444 -10.85 -34.73 -26.93
CA GLN A 444 -10.03 -34.87 -28.14
C GLN A 444 -8.54 -34.61 -27.89
N PHE A 445 -8.22 -33.63 -27.03
CA PHE A 445 -6.86 -33.29 -26.62
C PHE A 445 -6.18 -34.44 -25.87
N TRP A 446 -6.83 -35.00 -24.85
CA TRP A 446 -6.28 -36.15 -24.11
C TRP A 446 -6.20 -37.42 -24.96
N ASP A 447 -7.18 -37.65 -25.84
CA ASP A 447 -7.15 -38.75 -26.82
C ASP A 447 -6.04 -38.60 -27.85
N ALA A 448 -5.60 -37.37 -28.17
CA ALA A 448 -4.45 -37.13 -29.03
C ALA A 448 -3.14 -37.41 -28.29
N LEU A 449 -2.99 -36.93 -27.05
CA LEU A 449 -1.81 -37.19 -26.23
C LEU A 449 -1.65 -38.69 -25.92
N SER A 450 -2.71 -39.42 -25.54
CA SER A 450 -2.62 -40.86 -25.23
C SER A 450 -2.37 -41.77 -26.43
N ARG A 451 -2.49 -41.25 -27.67
CA ARG A 451 -2.03 -41.95 -28.88
C ARG A 451 -0.51 -41.82 -29.11
N ARG A 452 0.14 -40.85 -28.46
CA ARG A 452 1.55 -40.49 -28.69
C ARG A 452 2.46 -40.78 -27.49
N PHE A 453 1.94 -40.63 -26.29
CA PHE A 453 2.62 -40.80 -25.00
C PHE A 453 1.99 -41.94 -24.20
N ASP A 454 2.72 -42.45 -23.20
CA ASP A 454 2.30 -43.57 -22.34
C ASP A 454 1.29 -43.11 -21.26
N ILE A 455 0.24 -42.41 -21.71
CA ILE A 455 -0.81 -41.85 -20.86
C ILE A 455 -1.98 -42.83 -20.83
N GLU A 456 -2.19 -43.48 -19.68
CA GLU A 456 -3.31 -44.41 -19.54
C GLU A 456 -4.63 -43.64 -19.38
N GLN A 457 -5.66 -44.07 -20.11
CA GLN A 457 -7.02 -43.57 -19.98
C GLN A 457 -7.98 -44.71 -19.62
N SER A 458 -8.85 -44.48 -18.64
CA SER A 458 -9.99 -45.36 -18.35
C SER A 458 -11.22 -44.55 -17.91
N SER A 459 -12.42 -45.12 -17.96
CA SER A 459 -13.63 -44.47 -17.45
C SER A 459 -14.55 -45.45 -16.72
N LYS A 460 -15.41 -44.91 -15.86
CA LYS A 460 -16.43 -45.68 -15.14
C LYS A 460 -17.67 -44.84 -14.86
N LYS A 461 -18.85 -45.41 -15.11
CA LYS A 461 -20.12 -44.77 -14.78
C LYS A 461 -20.46 -44.93 -13.30
N ILE A 462 -20.68 -43.81 -12.62
CA ILE A 462 -21.02 -43.70 -11.20
C ILE A 462 -22.05 -42.56 -11.06
N GLY A 463 -23.11 -42.75 -10.26
CA GLY A 463 -24.13 -41.71 -10.02
C GLY A 463 -24.93 -41.25 -11.25
N GLY A 464 -24.74 -41.87 -12.42
CA GLY A 464 -25.31 -41.42 -13.71
C GLY A 464 -24.32 -40.61 -14.56
N ALA A 465 -23.27 -40.06 -13.97
CA ALA A 465 -22.14 -39.45 -14.66
C ALA A 465 -21.12 -40.50 -15.13
N GLU A 466 -20.25 -40.10 -16.06
CA GLU A 466 -19.05 -40.85 -16.44
C GLU A 466 -17.84 -40.17 -15.83
N ILE A 467 -17.14 -40.86 -14.93
CA ILE A 467 -15.90 -40.38 -14.33
C ILE A 467 -14.75 -41.02 -15.10
N HIS A 468 -13.92 -40.17 -15.69
CA HIS A 468 -12.72 -40.52 -16.41
C HIS A 468 -11.52 -40.51 -15.44
N HIS A 469 -10.53 -41.36 -15.72
CA HIS A 469 -9.27 -41.46 -15.00
C HIS A 469 -8.13 -41.43 -16.01
N LEU A 470 -7.23 -40.48 -15.79
CA LEU A 470 -6.05 -40.20 -16.59
C LEU A 470 -4.81 -40.47 -15.73
N VAL A 471 -3.86 -41.22 -16.27
CA VAL A 471 -2.54 -41.44 -15.65
C VAL A 471 -1.49 -40.85 -16.57
N ILE A 472 -0.88 -39.74 -16.15
CA ILE A 472 0.25 -39.14 -16.84
C ILE A 472 1.53 -39.73 -16.21
N PRO A 473 2.43 -40.36 -16.97
CA PRO A 473 3.63 -40.98 -16.42
C PRO A 473 4.57 -39.92 -15.82
N GLY A 474 5.27 -40.28 -14.74
CA GLY A 474 6.29 -39.43 -14.14
C GLY A 474 7.53 -39.32 -15.03
N ILE A 475 8.37 -38.32 -14.78
CA ILE A 475 9.62 -38.10 -15.52
C ILE A 475 10.72 -38.91 -14.84
N ASP A 476 11.37 -39.81 -15.59
CA ASP A 476 12.56 -40.50 -15.12
C ASP A 476 13.81 -39.65 -15.36
N ILE A 477 14.27 -38.97 -14.31
CA ILE A 477 15.50 -38.16 -14.31
C ILE A 477 16.70 -38.90 -13.70
N SER A 478 16.68 -40.24 -13.65
CA SER A 478 17.78 -41.03 -13.04
C SER A 478 19.15 -40.68 -13.59
N ASP A 479 19.21 -40.36 -14.88
CA ASP A 479 20.44 -40.12 -15.63
C ASP A 479 20.94 -38.66 -15.53
N GLU A 480 20.10 -37.74 -15.02
CA GLU A 480 20.43 -36.33 -14.78
C GLU A 480 20.82 -36.06 -13.31
N ILE A 481 20.59 -37.02 -12.42
CA ILE A 481 20.84 -36.91 -10.97
C ILE A 481 22.32 -37.09 -10.60
N ASP A 482 23.15 -37.60 -11.50
CA ASP A 482 24.61 -37.78 -11.29
C ASP A 482 25.35 -36.45 -11.04
N ASP A 483 24.78 -35.29 -11.38
CA ASP A 483 25.33 -33.96 -11.12
C ASP A 483 24.89 -33.33 -9.77
N LEU A 484 24.03 -33.99 -8.99
CA LEU A 484 23.65 -33.50 -7.65
C LEU A 484 24.77 -33.73 -6.62
N PRO A 485 25.02 -32.79 -5.69
CA PRO A 485 26.12 -32.92 -4.73
C PRO A 485 25.95 -34.14 -3.83
N GLU A 486 26.98 -35.02 -3.81
CA GLU A 486 27.04 -36.34 -3.14
C GLU A 486 26.67 -36.38 -1.63
N SER A 487 26.40 -35.23 -1.01
CA SER A 487 26.22 -35.08 0.43
C SER A 487 24.98 -35.78 1.02
N ASN A 488 23.98 -36.14 0.19
CA ASN A 488 22.81 -36.90 0.67
C ASN A 488 22.17 -37.82 -0.42
N PRO A 489 22.73 -39.02 -0.65
CA PRO A 489 22.21 -39.95 -1.67
C PRO A 489 20.78 -40.47 -1.35
N GLY A 490 20.36 -40.44 -0.09
CA GLY A 490 18.99 -40.79 0.30
C GLY A 490 17.97 -39.76 -0.18
N LEU A 491 18.30 -38.47 -0.09
CA LEU A 491 17.45 -37.39 -0.61
C LEU A 491 17.39 -37.41 -2.14
N ALA A 492 18.52 -37.63 -2.81
CA ALA A 492 18.57 -37.76 -4.27
C ALA A 492 17.72 -38.95 -4.77
N PHE A 493 17.82 -40.12 -4.12
CA PHE A 493 16.97 -41.27 -4.43
C PHE A 493 15.47 -40.98 -4.22
N LEU A 494 15.10 -40.31 -3.12
CA LEU A 494 13.71 -39.94 -2.86
C LEU A 494 13.19 -38.93 -3.88
N MET A 495 14.02 -37.96 -4.29
CA MET A 495 13.69 -36.99 -5.34
C MET A 495 13.47 -37.69 -6.70
N ALA A 496 14.39 -38.56 -7.12
CA ALA A 496 14.25 -39.39 -8.31
C ALA A 496 12.92 -40.17 -8.30
N ARG A 497 12.63 -40.87 -7.20
CA ARG A 497 11.42 -41.68 -7.05
C ARG A 497 10.14 -40.85 -6.94
N SER A 498 10.20 -39.62 -6.44
CA SER A 498 9.06 -38.71 -6.46
C SER A 498 8.75 -38.19 -7.86
N MET A 499 9.77 -37.95 -8.71
CA MET A 499 9.57 -37.50 -10.08
C MET A 499 9.11 -38.62 -11.02
N GLN A 500 9.50 -39.87 -10.75
CA GLN A 500 8.95 -41.05 -11.42
C GLN A 500 7.48 -41.37 -11.05
N ALA A 501 6.92 -40.74 -10.02
CA ALA A 501 5.52 -40.98 -9.64
C ALA A 501 4.58 -40.36 -10.69
N GLY A 502 3.67 -41.18 -11.24
CA GLY A 502 2.68 -40.70 -12.20
C GLY A 502 1.65 -39.75 -11.58
N THR A 503 1.26 -38.73 -12.33
CA THR A 503 0.17 -37.82 -11.96
C THR A 503 -1.16 -38.47 -12.31
N HIS A 504 -2.02 -38.66 -11.31
CA HIS A 504 -3.37 -39.15 -11.50
C HIS A 504 -4.37 -37.98 -11.51
N LEU A 505 -5.18 -37.90 -12.55
CA LEU A 505 -6.27 -36.93 -12.67
C LEU A 505 -7.58 -37.68 -12.91
N PHE A 506 -8.64 -37.27 -12.23
CA PHE A 506 -9.99 -37.77 -12.43
C PHE A 506 -10.85 -36.62 -12.90
N TRP A 507 -11.72 -36.84 -13.89
CA TRP A 507 -12.59 -35.78 -14.38
C TRP A 507 -13.97 -36.28 -14.78
N MET A 508 -14.95 -35.38 -14.74
CA MET A 508 -16.31 -35.61 -15.23
C MET A 508 -16.86 -34.34 -15.89
N ARG A 509 -17.95 -34.48 -16.65
CA ARG A 509 -18.72 -33.34 -17.17
C ARG A 509 -19.91 -33.05 -16.26
N GLU A 510 -20.14 -31.78 -15.96
CA GLU A 510 -21.32 -31.28 -15.27
C GLU A 510 -21.91 -30.15 -16.11
N ASN A 511 -23.06 -30.39 -16.74
CA ASN A 511 -23.59 -29.57 -17.82
C ASN A 511 -22.51 -29.38 -18.92
N ASP A 512 -22.16 -28.13 -19.23
CA ASP A 512 -21.12 -27.78 -20.20
C ASP A 512 -19.74 -27.56 -19.57
N ARG A 513 -19.59 -27.72 -18.23
CA ARG A 513 -18.32 -27.56 -17.51
C ARG A 513 -17.58 -28.89 -17.34
N ILE A 514 -16.25 -28.82 -17.21
CA ILE A 514 -15.39 -29.96 -16.89
C ILE A 514 -14.93 -29.80 -15.43
N LEU A 515 -15.12 -30.84 -14.61
CA LEU A 515 -14.66 -30.86 -13.22
C LEU A 515 -13.54 -31.88 -13.05
N ILE A 516 -12.43 -31.49 -12.47
CA ILE A 516 -11.19 -32.27 -12.38
C ILE A 516 -10.71 -32.33 -10.93
N ALA A 517 -10.47 -33.53 -10.41
CA ALA A 517 -9.98 -33.76 -9.05
C ALA A 517 -8.78 -34.73 -9.05
N SER A 518 -7.96 -34.65 -8.00
CA SER A 518 -6.83 -35.57 -7.78
C SER A 518 -7.28 -36.98 -7.36
N VAL A 519 -8.50 -37.12 -6.83
CA VAL A 519 -9.11 -38.40 -6.42
C VAL A 519 -10.59 -38.44 -6.83
N PRO A 520 -11.13 -39.60 -7.25
CA PRO A 520 -12.51 -39.70 -7.75
C PRO A 520 -13.56 -39.47 -6.65
N GLN A 521 -13.19 -39.63 -5.37
CA GLN A 521 -14.09 -39.47 -4.24
C GLN A 521 -14.69 -38.06 -4.15
N VAL A 522 -13.94 -37.02 -4.52
CA VAL A 522 -14.42 -35.62 -4.54
C VAL A 522 -15.55 -35.48 -5.57
N LEU A 523 -15.33 -35.97 -6.80
CA LEU A 523 -16.34 -35.97 -7.86
C LEU A 523 -17.54 -36.85 -7.50
N MET A 524 -17.32 -38.00 -6.85
CA MET A 524 -18.39 -38.87 -6.38
C MET A 524 -19.24 -38.22 -5.28
N ALA A 525 -18.61 -37.52 -4.33
CA ALA A 525 -19.33 -36.77 -3.29
C ALA A 525 -20.18 -35.64 -3.91
N ARG A 526 -19.63 -34.93 -4.90
CA ARG A 526 -20.37 -33.89 -5.64
C ARG A 526 -21.60 -34.43 -6.39
N LEU A 527 -21.61 -35.67 -6.87
CA LEU A 527 -22.80 -36.28 -7.48
C LEU A 527 -23.94 -36.48 -6.49
N ASP A 528 -23.63 -36.73 -5.21
CA ASP A 528 -24.61 -36.80 -4.12
C ASP A 528 -24.94 -35.40 -3.55
N HIS A 529 -23.99 -34.45 -3.63
CA HIS A 529 -24.04 -33.09 -3.09
C HIS A 529 -23.56 -32.03 -4.12
N PRO A 530 -24.39 -31.67 -5.12
CA PRO A 530 -23.99 -30.84 -6.26
C PRO A 530 -23.85 -29.34 -5.96
N GLY A 531 -24.20 -28.91 -4.75
CA GLY A 531 -24.00 -27.55 -4.27
C GLY A 531 -25.27 -26.73 -4.06
N ASP A 532 -25.23 -25.90 -3.03
CA ASP A 532 -26.32 -25.03 -2.55
C ASP A 532 -25.92 -23.55 -2.48
N VAL A 533 -24.63 -23.24 -2.32
CA VAL A 533 -24.08 -21.88 -2.33
C VAL A 533 -23.68 -21.47 -3.75
N GLU A 534 -24.02 -20.24 -4.13
CA GLU A 534 -23.70 -19.65 -5.44
C GLU A 534 -22.34 -18.96 -5.38
N VAL A 535 -21.37 -19.46 -6.14
CA VAL A 535 -19.96 -19.03 -6.01
C VAL A 535 -19.75 -17.60 -6.53
N GLY A 536 -20.54 -17.16 -7.51
CA GLY A 536 -20.54 -15.75 -7.94
C GLY A 536 -20.96 -14.80 -6.82
N ASP A 537 -22.05 -15.10 -6.11
CA ASP A 537 -22.52 -14.31 -4.97
C ASP A 537 -21.54 -14.36 -3.80
N TRP A 538 -20.93 -15.52 -3.53
CA TRP A 538 -19.92 -15.66 -2.48
C TRP A 538 -18.67 -14.83 -2.77
N LEU A 539 -18.16 -14.86 -4.01
CA LEU A 539 -17.05 -14.02 -4.47
C LEU A 539 -17.40 -12.52 -4.38
N ALA A 540 -18.61 -12.13 -4.81
CA ALA A 540 -19.09 -10.75 -4.68
C ALA A 540 -19.17 -10.32 -3.20
N SER A 541 -19.62 -11.19 -2.30
CA SER A 541 -19.64 -10.94 -0.85
C SER A 541 -18.25 -10.83 -0.23
N ALA A 542 -17.23 -11.40 -0.88
CA ALA A 542 -15.82 -11.24 -0.54
C ALA A 542 -15.18 -9.99 -1.17
N GLY A 543 -15.94 -9.17 -1.90
CA GLY A 543 -15.44 -7.94 -2.55
C GLY A 543 -14.80 -8.16 -3.92
N VAL A 544 -15.09 -9.27 -4.61
CA VAL A 544 -14.46 -9.64 -5.89
C VAL A 544 -15.44 -9.50 -7.07
N ASP A 545 -15.20 -8.53 -7.97
CA ASP A 545 -15.97 -8.42 -9.22
C ASP A 545 -15.40 -9.30 -10.34
N THR A 546 -15.91 -10.53 -10.42
CA THR A 546 -15.52 -11.54 -11.42
C THR A 546 -15.83 -11.17 -12.87
N ARG A 547 -16.59 -10.09 -13.15
CA ARG A 547 -16.86 -9.64 -14.52
C ARG A 547 -15.64 -8.96 -15.16
N HIS A 548 -14.88 -8.22 -14.34
CA HIS A 548 -13.70 -7.47 -14.76
C HIS A 548 -12.38 -8.11 -14.31
N ALA A 549 -12.40 -9.00 -13.32
CA ALA A 549 -11.21 -9.71 -12.84
C ALA A 549 -10.75 -10.82 -13.83
N ALA A 550 -9.52 -10.68 -14.33
CA ALA A 550 -8.80 -11.66 -15.13
C ALA A 550 -8.19 -12.78 -14.27
N LEU A 551 -7.67 -12.42 -13.09
CA LEU A 551 -7.31 -13.34 -12.02
C LEU A 551 -8.08 -12.92 -10.77
N PHE A 552 -8.59 -13.88 -10.00
CA PHE A 552 -9.34 -13.59 -8.80
C PHE A 552 -9.17 -14.68 -7.74
N ALA A 553 -9.36 -14.32 -6.48
CA ALA A 553 -9.45 -15.30 -5.41
C ALA A 553 -10.34 -14.79 -4.28
N ALA A 554 -10.97 -15.69 -3.54
CA ALA A 554 -11.45 -15.41 -2.19
C ALA A 554 -11.14 -16.57 -1.24
N LEU A 555 -10.88 -16.22 0.02
CA LEU A 555 -10.49 -17.11 1.10
C LEU A 555 -11.48 -16.97 2.26
N HIS A 556 -11.90 -18.08 2.84
CA HIS A 556 -12.64 -18.11 4.10
C HIS A 556 -11.71 -17.73 5.26
N ALA A 557 -12.17 -16.86 6.17
CA ALA A 557 -11.38 -16.33 7.28
C ALA A 557 -12.11 -16.54 8.62
N GLU A 558 -11.91 -17.71 9.22
CA GLU A 558 -12.47 -18.06 10.54
C GLU A 558 -12.15 -17.00 11.61
N ASP A 559 -13.16 -16.64 12.42
CA ASP A 559 -13.10 -15.65 13.49
C ASP A 559 -12.64 -14.23 13.10
N ALA A 560 -12.43 -13.91 11.81
CA ALA A 560 -11.81 -12.64 11.42
C ALA A 560 -12.53 -11.40 12.01
N PRO A 561 -13.87 -11.24 11.94
CA PRO A 561 -14.58 -10.13 12.59
C PRO A 561 -14.30 -10.03 14.10
N ARG A 562 -14.33 -11.17 14.80
CA ARG A 562 -14.11 -11.28 16.25
C ARG A 562 -12.68 -10.93 16.65
N ARG A 563 -11.69 -11.40 15.89
CA ARG A 563 -10.26 -11.10 16.10
C ARG A 563 -9.99 -9.61 15.87
N ASN A 564 -10.55 -9.06 14.79
CA ASN A 564 -10.44 -7.64 14.45
C ASN A 564 -11.04 -6.72 15.52
N TYR A 565 -12.23 -7.05 16.03
CA TYR A 565 -12.88 -6.24 17.07
C TYR A 565 -12.06 -6.20 18.37
N TYR A 566 -11.47 -7.33 18.78
CA TYR A 566 -10.62 -7.36 19.97
C TYR A 566 -9.23 -6.77 19.74
N ALA A 567 -8.67 -6.87 18.52
CA ALA A 567 -7.46 -6.16 18.14
C ALA A 567 -7.68 -4.64 18.18
N TYR A 568 -8.83 -4.15 17.69
CA TYR A 568 -9.22 -2.76 17.76
C TYR A 568 -9.27 -2.22 19.20
N ILE A 569 -9.96 -2.91 20.12
CA ILE A 569 -10.00 -2.51 21.54
C ILE A 569 -8.60 -2.51 22.15
N ALA A 570 -7.76 -3.50 21.82
CA ALA A 570 -6.36 -3.53 22.28
C ALA A 570 -5.53 -2.36 21.72
N SER A 571 -5.77 -1.93 20.48
CA SER A 571 -5.15 -0.73 19.89
C SER A 571 -5.62 0.56 20.57
N LEU A 572 -6.91 0.69 20.92
CA LEU A 572 -7.44 1.81 21.70
C LEU A 572 -6.74 1.91 23.08
N LEU A 573 -6.60 0.78 23.78
CA LEU A 573 -5.89 0.70 25.06
C LEU A 573 -4.40 1.07 24.91
N GLY A 574 -3.74 0.59 23.85
CA GLY A 574 -2.35 0.95 23.55
C GLY A 574 -2.16 2.46 23.32
N MET A 575 -3.13 3.12 22.66
CA MET A 575 -3.13 4.58 22.53
C MET A 575 -3.40 5.29 23.86
N ALA A 576 -4.28 4.76 24.71
CA ALA A 576 -4.57 5.33 26.03
C ALA A 576 -3.31 5.36 26.91
N ASP A 577 -2.60 4.22 26.99
CA ASP A 577 -1.33 4.07 27.71
C ASP A 577 -0.27 5.09 27.21
N MET A 578 -0.20 5.32 25.90
CA MET A 578 0.70 6.28 25.29
C MET A 578 0.39 7.74 25.65
N LEU A 579 -0.90 8.10 25.67
CA LEU A 579 -1.37 9.43 26.02
C LEU A 579 -1.47 9.65 27.55
N GLY A 580 -1.08 8.66 28.34
CA GLY A 580 -1.14 8.71 29.80
C GLY A 580 -2.57 8.85 30.32
N THR A 581 -3.53 8.18 29.67
CA THR A 581 -4.96 8.22 29.98
C THR A 581 -5.54 6.79 30.07
N GLU A 582 -6.79 6.67 30.50
CA GLU A 582 -7.47 5.40 30.69
C GLU A 582 -8.77 5.38 29.86
N ILE A 583 -9.05 4.25 29.21
CA ILE A 583 -10.32 3.97 28.52
C ILE A 583 -10.99 2.79 29.23
N ASP A 584 -12.31 2.87 29.46
CA ASP A 584 -13.06 1.77 30.05
C ASP A 584 -13.33 0.66 29.02
N ALA A 585 -12.39 -0.28 28.90
CA ALA A 585 -12.55 -1.48 28.07
C ALA A 585 -13.70 -2.40 28.53
N MET A 586 -14.22 -2.27 29.76
CA MET A 586 -15.35 -3.07 30.25
C MET A 586 -16.71 -2.49 29.81
N ALA A 587 -16.74 -1.26 29.28
CA ALA A 587 -17.92 -0.67 28.66
C ALA A 587 -18.18 -1.19 27.23
N PHE A 588 -17.16 -1.79 26.59
CA PHE A 588 -17.30 -2.38 25.26
C PHE A 588 -18.08 -3.71 25.33
N PRO A 589 -19.14 -3.89 24.52
CA PRO A 589 -19.85 -5.16 24.45
C PRO A 589 -18.95 -6.27 23.88
N THR A 590 -19.23 -7.52 24.20
CA THR A 590 -18.52 -8.65 23.59
C THR A 590 -18.93 -8.86 22.13
N ALA A 591 -18.08 -9.50 21.32
CA ALA A 591 -18.39 -9.82 19.92
C ALA A 591 -19.69 -10.64 19.75
N ARG A 592 -20.09 -11.41 20.77
CA ARG A 592 -21.36 -12.16 20.79
C ARG A 592 -22.56 -11.28 21.10
N GLU A 593 -22.43 -10.27 21.96
CA GLU A 593 -23.51 -9.31 22.24
C GLU A 593 -23.74 -8.36 21.06
N LEU A 594 -22.68 -8.09 20.28
CA LEU A 594 -22.77 -7.39 19.00
C LEU A 594 -23.32 -8.24 17.86
N ASP A 595 -23.44 -9.57 18.01
CA ASP A 595 -23.84 -10.46 16.92
C ASP A 595 -22.92 -10.27 15.68
N LEU A 596 -21.60 -10.34 15.91
CA LEU A 596 -20.62 -10.32 14.82
C LEU A 596 -20.58 -11.68 14.11
N PRO A 597 -20.34 -11.73 12.78
CA PRO A 597 -20.22 -13.00 12.06
C PRO A 597 -19.09 -13.88 12.61
N ASP A 598 -19.33 -15.19 12.68
CA ASP A 598 -18.34 -16.17 13.15
C ASP A 598 -17.16 -16.34 12.17
N ALA A 599 -17.34 -15.97 10.90
CA ALA A 599 -16.32 -15.96 9.86
C ALA A 599 -16.42 -14.71 8.98
N GLY A 600 -15.30 -14.34 8.37
CA GLY A 600 -15.21 -13.33 7.32
C GLY A 600 -14.66 -13.91 6.02
N THR A 601 -14.39 -13.04 5.04
CA THR A 601 -13.73 -13.43 3.79
C THR A 601 -12.71 -12.38 3.34
N ILE A 602 -11.63 -12.83 2.70
CA ILE A 602 -10.66 -11.96 2.01
C ILE A 602 -10.78 -12.20 0.51
N GLY A 603 -10.92 -11.14 -0.27
CA GLY A 603 -10.96 -11.15 -1.73
C GLY A 603 -9.71 -10.56 -2.37
N PHE A 604 -9.43 -11.00 -3.58
CA PHE A 604 -8.40 -10.47 -4.48
C PHE A 604 -8.96 -10.44 -5.90
N GLY A 605 -8.75 -9.33 -6.62
CA GLY A 605 -9.04 -9.20 -8.04
C GLY A 605 -7.90 -8.49 -8.77
N LEU A 606 -7.41 -9.10 -9.85
CA LEU A 606 -6.60 -8.43 -10.87
C LEU A 606 -7.52 -8.16 -12.07
N GLU A 607 -8.01 -6.93 -12.18
CA GLU A 607 -8.81 -6.48 -13.32
C GLU A 607 -7.90 -6.29 -14.54
N TYR A 608 -8.23 -6.94 -15.67
CA TYR A 608 -7.53 -6.71 -16.94
C TYR A 608 -8.45 -6.98 -18.13
N VAL A 609 -9.55 -6.22 -18.20
CA VAL A 609 -10.71 -6.47 -19.06
C VAL A 609 -11.21 -5.16 -19.64
N GLU A 610 -11.57 -5.16 -20.93
CA GLU A 610 -12.23 -4.03 -21.63
C GLU A 610 -11.58 -2.64 -21.39
N GLY A 611 -10.25 -2.56 -21.52
CA GLY A 611 -9.52 -1.30 -21.32
C GLY A 611 -9.42 -0.82 -19.87
N ARG A 612 -9.75 -1.67 -18.88
CA ARG A 612 -9.49 -1.45 -17.46
C ARG A 612 -8.36 -2.37 -16.97
N LEU A 613 -7.43 -1.80 -16.21
CA LEU A 613 -6.34 -2.48 -15.52
C LEU A 613 -6.42 -2.11 -14.04
N GLY A 614 -6.54 -3.09 -13.15
CA GLY A 614 -6.67 -2.81 -11.72
C GLY A 614 -6.19 -3.95 -10.85
N LEU A 615 -5.83 -3.61 -9.62
CA LEU A 615 -5.61 -4.56 -8.53
C LEU A 615 -6.47 -4.09 -7.36
N ASP A 616 -7.32 -4.99 -6.87
CA ASP A 616 -8.15 -4.78 -5.69
C ASP A 616 -7.91 -5.91 -4.68
N LEU A 617 -7.80 -5.54 -3.41
CA LEU A 617 -7.63 -6.41 -2.27
C LEU A 617 -8.72 -6.05 -1.27
N ALA A 618 -9.68 -6.95 -1.11
CA ALA A 618 -10.81 -6.80 -0.22
C ALA A 618 -10.57 -7.57 1.09
N PHE A 619 -10.61 -6.89 2.24
CA PHE A 619 -10.42 -7.50 3.56
C PHE A 619 -11.68 -7.38 4.43
N GLU A 620 -11.76 -8.17 5.51
CA GLU A 620 -12.88 -8.09 6.46
C GLU A 620 -12.83 -6.78 7.26
N ASN A 621 -11.62 -6.31 7.58
CA ASN A 621 -11.37 -5.10 8.33
C ASN A 621 -10.10 -4.34 7.88
N ASN A 622 -9.02 -5.06 7.52
CA ASN A 622 -7.72 -4.46 7.19
C ASN A 622 -6.74 -5.44 6.51
N PRO A 623 -5.64 -4.95 5.88
CA PRO A 623 -4.61 -5.82 5.29
C PRO A 623 -3.96 -6.83 6.24
N GLY A 624 -4.06 -6.62 7.56
CA GLY A 624 -3.60 -7.55 8.57
C GLY A 624 -4.42 -8.84 8.68
N ASP A 625 -5.61 -8.89 8.08
CA ASP A 625 -6.44 -10.11 8.00
C ASP A 625 -5.69 -11.25 7.30
N LEU A 626 -4.83 -10.93 6.32
CA LEU A 626 -3.95 -11.89 5.63
C LEU A 626 -2.99 -12.63 6.58
N PHE A 627 -2.69 -12.08 7.75
CA PHE A 627 -1.83 -12.75 8.72
C PHE A 627 -2.55 -13.86 9.50
N TYR A 628 -3.89 -13.89 9.48
CA TYR A 628 -4.73 -14.79 10.27
C TYR A 628 -5.73 -15.62 9.46
N ALA A 629 -6.00 -15.26 8.21
CA ALA A 629 -6.94 -15.92 7.29
C ALA A 629 -6.39 -17.20 6.61
N GLY A 630 -5.61 -17.97 7.35
CA GLY A 630 -5.20 -19.30 6.98
C GLY A 630 -4.97 -20.12 8.24
N GLY A 631 -5.42 -21.38 8.25
CA GLY A 631 -5.38 -22.30 9.40
C GLY A 631 -3.98 -22.74 9.87
N GLY A 632 -2.95 -21.93 9.61
CA GLY A 632 -1.57 -22.13 10.04
C GLY A 632 -0.76 -20.84 9.82
N SER A 633 0.02 -20.44 10.83
CA SER A 633 0.77 -19.18 10.93
C SER A 633 1.91 -18.99 9.92
N LEU A 634 1.91 -19.70 8.80
CA LEU A 634 2.94 -19.66 7.76
C LEU A 634 2.61 -18.67 6.63
N GLY A 635 1.33 -18.50 6.28
CA GLY A 635 0.91 -17.58 5.20
C GLY A 635 1.34 -16.13 5.46
N GLY A 636 1.01 -15.61 6.64
CA GLY A 636 1.42 -14.27 7.05
C GLY A 636 2.94 -14.06 7.11
N ILE A 637 3.70 -15.06 7.58
CA ILE A 637 5.17 -15.00 7.62
C ILE A 637 5.77 -15.01 6.21
N ALA A 638 5.20 -15.78 5.28
CA ALA A 638 5.64 -15.80 3.88
C ALA A 638 5.38 -14.44 3.20
N VAL A 639 4.20 -13.85 3.38
CA VAL A 639 3.87 -12.52 2.82
C VAL A 639 4.79 -11.43 3.41
N VAL A 640 4.99 -11.40 4.74
CA VAL A 640 5.96 -10.48 5.36
C VAL A 640 7.38 -10.73 4.84
N GLY A 641 7.77 -11.99 4.63
CA GLY A 641 9.07 -12.36 4.07
C GLY A 641 9.29 -11.79 2.66
N VAL A 642 8.31 -11.93 1.77
CA VAL A 642 8.36 -11.38 0.40
C VAL A 642 8.32 -9.85 0.40
N LEU A 643 7.38 -9.25 1.14
CA LEU A 643 7.27 -7.78 1.24
C LEU A 643 8.53 -7.16 1.85
N ALA A 644 9.11 -7.75 2.90
CA ALA A 644 10.36 -7.29 3.48
C ALA A 644 11.56 -7.50 2.54
N ALA A 645 11.61 -8.61 1.79
CA ALA A 645 12.68 -8.85 0.81
C ALA A 645 12.69 -7.80 -0.32
N VAL A 646 11.54 -7.25 -0.71
CA VAL A 646 11.43 -6.16 -1.68
C VAL A 646 11.63 -4.77 -1.04
N ALA A 647 10.98 -4.52 0.11
CA ALA A 647 10.96 -3.20 0.73
C ALA A 647 12.27 -2.82 1.45
N VAL A 648 12.96 -3.78 2.09
CA VAL A 648 14.18 -3.48 2.86
C VAL A 648 15.32 -2.96 1.98
N PRO A 649 15.64 -3.56 0.81
CA PRO A 649 16.63 -2.99 -0.11
C PRO A 649 16.24 -1.58 -0.61
N ALA A 650 14.99 -1.38 -1.04
CA ALA A 650 14.51 -0.09 -1.53
C ALA A 650 14.55 1.01 -0.46
N TYR A 651 14.24 0.67 0.80
CA TYR A 651 14.35 1.59 1.94
C TYR A 651 15.81 1.92 2.27
N GLN A 652 16.73 0.95 2.21
CA GLN A 652 18.16 1.20 2.35
C GLN A 652 18.66 2.16 1.26
N ASP A 653 18.28 1.95 -0.01
CA ASP A 653 18.61 2.82 -1.14
C ASP A 653 18.08 4.26 -0.94
N TYR A 654 16.88 4.42 -0.37
CA TYR A 654 16.32 5.72 0.01
C TYR A 654 17.11 6.41 1.13
N VAL A 655 17.43 5.68 2.21
CA VAL A 655 18.22 6.22 3.33
C VAL A 655 19.60 6.68 2.83
N THR A 656 20.26 5.90 1.97
CA THR A 656 21.53 6.28 1.34
C THR A 656 21.39 7.60 0.56
N ARG A 657 20.37 7.73 -0.29
CA ARG A 657 20.09 8.96 -1.07
C ARG A 657 19.86 10.17 -0.17
N SER A 658 19.10 10.02 0.91
CA SER A 658 18.80 11.10 1.87
C SER A 658 20.06 11.60 2.60
N ARG A 659 20.94 10.69 3.01
CA ARG A 659 22.24 11.02 3.62
C ARG A 659 23.15 11.79 2.64
N LEU A 660 23.19 11.37 1.37
CA LEU A 660 23.94 12.06 0.33
C LEU A 660 23.36 13.45 0.00
N ALA A 661 22.04 13.59 -0.06
CA ALA A 661 21.38 14.89 -0.24
C ALA A 661 21.71 15.86 0.91
N THR A 662 21.78 15.34 2.15
CA THR A 662 22.19 16.12 3.34
C THR A 662 23.65 16.58 3.24
N ALA A 663 24.57 15.69 2.81
CA ALA A 663 25.96 16.05 2.57
C ALA A 663 26.13 17.11 1.45
N LEU A 664 25.30 17.04 0.40
CA LEU A 664 25.26 18.06 -0.67
C LEU A 664 24.73 19.41 -0.19
N ALA A 665 23.69 19.41 0.66
CA ALA A 665 23.11 20.63 1.22
C ALA A 665 24.13 21.42 2.08
N ALA A 666 24.98 20.72 2.83
CA ALA A 666 26.05 21.30 3.64
C ALA A 666 27.11 22.09 2.83
N THR A 667 27.18 21.91 1.50
CA THR A 667 28.12 22.63 0.62
C THR A 667 27.53 23.89 -0.02
N SER A 668 26.27 24.22 0.26
CA SER A 668 25.55 25.37 -0.34
C SER A 668 26.28 26.71 -0.18
N GLU A 669 26.77 27.02 1.02
CA GLU A 669 27.52 28.27 1.27
C GLU A 669 28.82 28.33 0.45
N PHE A 670 29.56 27.22 0.37
CA PHE A 670 30.77 27.13 -0.46
C PHE A 670 30.45 27.41 -1.94
N ARG A 671 29.40 26.79 -2.49
CA ARG A 671 28.97 27.01 -3.88
C ARG A 671 28.58 28.47 -4.14
N ASN A 672 27.93 29.13 -3.17
CA ASN A 672 27.59 30.55 -3.26
C ASN A 672 28.84 31.45 -3.28
N ARG A 673 29.86 31.16 -2.45
CA ARG A 673 31.15 31.91 -2.48
C ARG A 673 31.88 31.75 -3.81
N VAL A 674 31.88 30.54 -4.39
CA VAL A 674 32.42 30.30 -5.74
C VAL A 674 31.63 31.07 -6.80
N ALA A 675 30.29 31.08 -6.74
CA ALA A 675 29.46 31.82 -7.67
C ALA A 675 29.75 33.34 -7.64
N THR A 676 29.84 33.93 -6.45
CA THR A 676 30.21 35.34 -6.27
C THR A 676 31.60 35.63 -6.84
N HIS A 677 32.58 34.78 -6.55
CA HIS A 677 33.95 34.98 -7.03
C HIS A 677 34.07 34.90 -8.55
N VAL A 678 33.41 33.93 -9.19
CA VAL A 678 33.36 33.82 -10.66
C VAL A 678 32.68 35.05 -11.27
N ALA A 679 31.61 35.58 -10.65
CA ALA A 679 30.94 36.79 -11.12
C ALA A 679 31.81 38.07 -10.99
N GLU A 680 32.67 38.13 -9.97
CA GLU A 680 33.57 39.28 -9.73
C GLU A 680 34.88 39.22 -10.55
N HIS A 681 35.45 38.02 -10.74
CA HIS A 681 36.81 37.83 -11.26
C HIS A 681 36.87 37.15 -12.65
N GLY A 682 35.77 36.55 -13.12
CA GLY A 682 35.70 35.84 -14.41
C GLY A 682 36.45 34.51 -14.44
N SER A 683 36.88 33.99 -13.29
CA SER A 683 37.60 32.73 -13.14
C SER A 683 37.18 31.99 -11.88
N LEU A 684 37.47 30.68 -11.83
CA LEU A 684 37.37 29.91 -10.59
C LEU A 684 38.41 30.40 -9.56
N PRO A 685 38.14 30.24 -8.25
CA PRO A 685 39.13 30.55 -7.21
C PRO A 685 40.36 29.65 -7.33
N ASP A 686 41.51 30.19 -6.94
CA ASP A 686 42.72 29.38 -6.77
C ASP A 686 42.62 28.43 -5.56
N SER A 687 43.60 27.54 -5.43
CA SER A 687 43.60 26.51 -4.38
C SER A 687 43.73 27.05 -2.96
N GLU A 688 44.33 28.23 -2.75
CA GLU A 688 44.49 28.82 -1.42
C GLU A 688 43.18 29.47 -0.96
N VAL A 689 42.57 30.26 -1.84
CA VAL A 689 41.26 30.88 -1.65
C VAL A 689 40.17 29.82 -1.46
N ALA A 690 40.13 28.80 -2.32
CA ALA A 690 39.14 27.72 -2.21
C ALA A 690 39.35 26.86 -0.94
N ALA A 691 40.60 26.62 -0.51
CA ALA A 691 40.88 25.85 0.70
C ALA A 691 40.33 26.55 1.96
N GLU A 692 40.51 27.88 2.08
CA GLU A 692 39.90 28.68 3.17
C GLU A 692 38.39 28.44 3.25
N TRP A 693 37.71 28.45 2.10
CA TRP A 693 36.25 28.32 2.05
C TRP A 693 35.78 26.91 2.34
N THR A 694 36.54 25.88 1.96
CA THR A 694 36.21 24.49 2.35
C THR A 694 36.31 24.26 3.86
N GLY A 695 37.12 25.04 4.58
CA GLY A 695 37.15 25.05 6.05
C GLY A 695 35.87 25.57 6.70
N GLY A 696 35.00 26.25 5.96
CA GLY A 696 33.67 26.70 6.42
C GLY A 696 32.55 25.66 6.23
N ILE A 697 32.81 24.54 5.54
CA ILE A 697 31.78 23.51 5.33
C ILE A 697 31.52 22.79 6.65
N ALA A 698 30.26 22.83 7.11
CA ALA A 698 29.84 22.19 8.34
C ALA A 698 29.96 20.65 8.21
N LEU A 699 30.94 20.07 8.91
CA LEU A 699 31.11 18.62 9.02
C LEU A 699 30.06 18.03 9.97
N GLY A 700 28.85 17.83 9.43
CA GLY A 700 27.77 17.09 10.09
C GLY A 700 28.04 15.58 10.16
N PRO A 701 27.08 14.76 10.65
CA PRO A 701 27.26 13.31 10.79
C PRO A 701 27.57 12.59 9.47
N GLU A 702 27.23 13.20 8.33
CA GLU A 702 27.38 12.64 6.99
C GLU A 702 28.74 12.93 6.32
N LEU A 703 29.53 13.88 6.84
CA LEU A 703 30.79 14.33 6.23
C LEU A 703 31.97 14.12 7.18
N VAL A 704 32.94 13.33 6.72
CA VAL A 704 34.25 13.15 7.38
C VAL A 704 35.17 14.32 7.05
N SER A 705 35.17 14.78 5.80
CA SER A 705 35.91 15.97 5.35
C SER A 705 35.43 16.47 4.00
N ALA A 706 35.78 17.71 3.67
CA ALA A 706 35.59 18.32 2.34
C ALA A 706 36.86 19.09 1.96
N PHE A 707 37.28 19.03 0.70
CA PHE A 707 38.41 19.81 0.20
C PHE A 707 38.32 20.08 -1.30
N TRP A 708 38.88 21.21 -1.72
CA TRP A 708 38.97 21.60 -3.12
C TRP A 708 40.11 20.86 -3.83
N GLN A 709 39.86 20.42 -5.06
CA GLN A 709 40.86 19.93 -6.00
C GLN A 709 40.91 20.88 -7.21
N SER A 710 42.11 21.20 -7.69
CA SER A 710 42.29 22.10 -8.84
C SER A 710 42.23 21.40 -10.20
N GLU A 711 42.54 20.10 -10.27
CA GLU A 711 42.61 19.33 -11.52
C GLU A 711 42.01 17.91 -11.35
N PRO A 712 40.83 17.61 -11.92
CA PRO A 712 39.86 18.57 -12.44
C PRO A 712 39.37 19.51 -11.31
N PRO A 713 38.96 20.75 -11.62
CA PRO A 713 38.46 21.68 -10.62
C PRO A 713 37.17 21.15 -10.00
N GLY A 714 37.09 21.14 -8.67
CA GLY A 714 35.87 20.77 -7.96
C GLY A 714 36.05 20.47 -6.48
N LEU A 715 34.93 20.37 -5.78
CA LEU A 715 34.85 20.06 -4.37
C LEU A 715 34.71 18.55 -4.17
N ARG A 716 35.70 17.92 -3.53
CA ARG A 716 35.59 16.52 -3.11
C ARG A 716 35.07 16.44 -1.68
N LEU A 717 34.02 15.65 -1.49
CA LEU A 717 33.47 15.27 -0.20
C LEU A 717 33.89 13.85 0.15
N ILE A 718 34.27 13.63 1.41
CA ILE A 718 34.48 12.30 1.99
C ILE A 718 33.35 12.04 3.00
N LEU A 719 32.61 10.96 2.77
CA LEU A 719 31.37 10.65 3.45
C LEU A 719 31.57 9.65 4.59
N THR A 720 30.72 9.76 5.61
CA THR A 720 30.62 8.78 6.69
C THR A 720 29.97 7.49 6.17
N GLY A 721 30.66 6.35 6.32
CA GLY A 721 30.16 5.05 5.86
C GLY A 721 28.94 4.51 6.62
N GLY A 722 28.47 3.33 6.20
CA GLY A 722 27.29 2.65 6.75
C GLY A 722 26.01 2.97 5.97
N GLN A 723 24.96 2.16 6.17
CA GLN A 723 23.71 2.21 5.38
C GLN A 723 24.00 2.26 3.87
N GLY A 724 24.53 1.16 3.31
CA GLY A 724 24.92 1.07 1.90
C GLY A 724 26.24 1.74 1.50
N LEU A 725 26.68 2.81 2.20
CA LEU A 725 27.92 3.51 1.84
C LEU A 725 29.18 2.81 2.37
N ALA A 726 30.17 2.65 1.48
CA ALA A 726 31.53 2.31 1.85
C ALA A 726 32.15 3.37 2.77
N GLN A 727 33.03 2.96 3.69
CA GLN A 727 33.71 3.90 4.58
C GLN A 727 34.63 4.84 3.78
N ASN A 728 34.49 6.15 4.00
CA ASN A 728 35.16 7.19 3.21
C ASN A 728 34.80 7.18 1.71
N ALA A 729 33.55 6.80 1.37
CA ALA A 729 32.99 7.00 0.03
C ALA A 729 33.15 8.47 -0.40
N LYS A 730 33.34 8.70 -1.70
CA LYS A 730 33.70 10.01 -2.24
C LYS A 730 32.61 10.52 -3.18
N LEU A 731 32.23 11.77 -3.01
CA LEU A 731 31.36 12.50 -3.93
C LEU A 731 32.15 13.70 -4.48
N MET A 732 32.09 13.92 -5.79
CA MET A 732 32.78 15.02 -6.47
C MET A 732 31.74 15.98 -7.00
N LEU A 733 31.86 17.28 -6.68
CA LEU A 733 31.07 18.35 -7.25
C LEU A 733 31.97 19.20 -8.13
N SER A 734 31.73 19.20 -9.44
CA SER A 734 32.49 19.97 -10.42
C SER A 734 31.68 21.17 -10.91
N PRO A 735 32.24 22.40 -10.96
CA PRO A 735 31.53 23.56 -11.48
C PRO A 735 31.42 23.49 -13.01
N THR A 736 30.24 23.79 -13.55
CA THR A 736 30.03 23.94 -15.00
C THR A 736 30.25 25.40 -15.37
N ILE A 737 31.28 25.67 -16.17
CA ILE A 737 31.63 27.03 -16.63
C ILE A 737 31.35 27.15 -18.14
N GLU A 738 30.59 28.17 -18.53
CA GLU A 738 30.31 28.54 -19.93
C GLU A 738 30.51 30.05 -20.09
N ASP A 739 31.24 30.47 -21.13
CA ASP A 739 31.61 31.88 -21.38
C ASP A 739 32.16 32.65 -20.15
N GLY A 740 32.90 31.95 -19.27
CA GLY A 740 33.46 32.52 -18.04
C GLY A 740 32.46 32.70 -16.89
N ARG A 741 31.23 32.19 -17.03
CA ARG A 741 30.16 32.23 -16.03
C ARG A 741 29.91 30.85 -15.44
N LEU A 742 29.55 30.80 -14.15
CA LEU A 742 29.10 29.58 -13.49
C LEU A 742 27.65 29.29 -13.88
N MET A 743 27.42 28.21 -14.62
CA MET A 743 26.10 27.76 -15.06
C MET A 743 25.45 26.80 -14.08
N GLY A 744 26.25 26.07 -13.29
CA GLY A 744 25.77 25.10 -12.32
C GLY A 744 26.90 24.26 -11.74
N TRP A 745 26.52 23.13 -11.14
CA TRP A 745 27.44 22.12 -10.64
C TRP A 745 26.98 20.75 -11.11
N THR A 746 27.88 19.97 -11.70
CA THR A 746 27.69 18.53 -11.89
C THR A 746 28.18 17.78 -10.67
N CYS A 747 27.59 16.64 -10.38
CA CYS A 747 27.92 15.83 -9.22
C CYS A 747 28.07 14.37 -9.64
N SER A 748 29.14 13.70 -9.20
CA SER A 748 29.44 12.32 -9.59
C SER A 748 30.20 11.54 -8.50
N SER A 749 30.21 10.21 -8.61
CA SER A 749 31.01 9.32 -7.76
C SER A 749 31.50 8.11 -8.54
N ASP A 750 32.78 7.76 -8.39
CA ASP A 750 33.35 6.51 -8.92
C ASP A 750 33.13 5.30 -7.96
N ALA A 751 32.48 5.52 -6.81
CA ALA A 751 32.44 4.59 -5.69
C ALA A 751 31.06 4.40 -5.05
N ILE A 752 30.01 4.99 -5.65
CA ILE A 752 28.61 4.91 -5.22
C ILE A 752 27.80 4.58 -6.47
N GLU A 753 27.02 3.50 -6.46
CA GLU A 753 26.15 3.13 -7.59
C GLU A 753 25.06 4.20 -7.82
N ASP A 754 24.73 4.45 -9.09
CA ASP A 754 23.81 5.53 -9.51
C ASP A 754 22.45 5.48 -8.81
N LYS A 755 21.92 4.28 -8.51
CA LYS A 755 20.66 4.10 -7.76
C LYS A 755 20.67 4.76 -6.37
N HIS A 756 21.85 4.87 -5.77
CA HIS A 756 22.07 5.52 -4.48
C HIS A 756 22.35 7.02 -4.61
N LEU A 757 22.63 7.55 -5.81
CA LEU A 757 22.90 8.96 -5.99
C LEU A 757 21.59 9.79 -5.99
N PRO A 758 21.56 10.97 -5.34
CA PRO A 758 20.46 11.93 -5.49
C PRO A 758 20.25 12.31 -6.96
N THR A 759 19.04 12.73 -7.33
CA THR A 759 18.73 13.09 -8.74
C THR A 759 19.60 14.25 -9.26
N SER A 760 20.15 15.10 -8.38
CA SER A 760 21.13 16.14 -8.74
C SER A 760 22.56 15.63 -9.00
N CYS A 761 22.77 14.31 -8.94
CA CYS A 761 24.05 13.61 -9.09
C CYS A 761 23.92 12.38 -10.02
N ARG A 762 22.88 12.36 -10.84
CA ARG A 762 22.65 11.37 -11.91
C ARG A 762 22.57 12.13 -13.23
#